data_AF-A0A9E8SQG7-F1
#
_entry.id   AF-A0A9E8SQG7-F1
#
_cell.length_a   1.000
_cell.length_b   1.000
_cell.length_c   1.000
_cell.angle_alpha   90.00
_cell.angle_beta   90.00
_cell.angle_gamma   90.00
#
_symmetry.space_group_name_H-M   'P 1'
#
loop_
_entity.id
_entity.type
_entity.pdbx_description
1 polymer ?
#
loop_
_entity_poly.entity_id
_entity_poly.type
_entity_poly.pdbx_seq_one_letter_code
_entity_poly.pdbx_strand_id
1 'polypeptide(L)'
;MKTLFYLIAFILFSSNAFAQNEFITRWNLATPGSGATQLYFLINSTGPVNYSWQEVSPGSASGSGTFPGVISIISGLPVGAIVDVRIGPTNVSNVILNIGGDAERLIDVRQWGTTAWTTMLTAFLGCTNLQISATDVPDLSLVNNMNRMFSKCKVLNGPANIGSWNTSNVFFMSSIFQEATAFNQPVGTWNTGNVVDMSGMFLQAPAFNQPVGNWNTANVTSMNAMFTDASAFNQPIGGWNTAKVTNMRAMFSNAPAFNQPIGTWNTAIVTDMSSMFLGASTFNQNISTWNTSQVTDMSFMFRDCPVFNQNISTWNTGKVTNMMAMFQNATVFNQPIGTWNMANATNVSNMMANALAFNQPLGTWNTANVTDMSSMMAGASAFNQSVDTWNTAKVTSMKSMFQNAAVFNQPLANWNTANVTDMNSMFLSAPVFNQPVGAWNTAKVTNMFSMFQGATKFNQPIGGWNVTAVTNMGSMFFSAQAFNNSIGSWTFNAGVNLGNMLNDSGLDCPNYSSSLIGWSNNLLTPGNLDLGAFQRPYGTNAVAARSNLISKGWSIFGDQASGTDCTALPVRLISFTGQRQGSTVLLTWKTAGEENNAGFEIEKSTDAQTFEKIGFVDGSGDAIGVRKYDFTDLNPLAENYYRLKQIDRAADRFDGRFEYSRILTVKGAISTLSIYPNPAQNELFVRNQGKNGQVSISNMEGRLLLKREIGPGKPIDLKNLPSGLFLVKIGTETKKLVIRK
;
A
#
# COMPACT_ATOMS: atom_id res chain seq x y z
N MET A 1 -62.55 -38.21 -76.08
CA MET A 1 -61.46 -38.26 -75.07
C MET A 1 -61.73 -37.10 -74.11
N LYS A 2 -61.93 -37.27 -72.79
CA LYS A 2 -60.93 -37.66 -71.75
C LYS A 2 -59.71 -36.72 -71.78
N THR A 3 -59.16 -36.10 -70.72
CA THR A 3 -59.39 -36.02 -69.23
C THR A 3 -58.42 -34.92 -68.68
N LEU A 4 -58.49 -34.29 -67.49
CA LEU A 4 -59.35 -34.25 -66.29
C LEU A 4 -59.11 -32.90 -65.54
N PHE A 5 -59.90 -32.56 -64.52
CA PHE A 5 -59.61 -31.49 -63.52
C PHE A 5 -58.38 -31.82 -62.64
N TYR A 6 -57.64 -30.80 -62.16
CA TYR A 6 -57.12 -30.76 -60.78
C TYR A 6 -57.05 -29.31 -60.25
N LEU A 7 -57.88 -29.03 -59.25
CA LEU A 7 -57.82 -27.83 -58.42
C LEU A 7 -57.03 -28.20 -57.15
N ILE A 8 -55.83 -27.64 -56.95
CA ILE A 8 -55.05 -27.89 -55.73
C ILE A 8 -55.49 -26.91 -54.65
N ALA A 9 -56.17 -27.43 -53.63
CA ALA A 9 -56.46 -26.68 -52.41
C ALA A 9 -55.19 -26.56 -51.56
N PHE A 10 -54.73 -25.33 -51.33
CA PHE A 10 -53.72 -25.06 -50.30
C PHE A 10 -54.38 -25.19 -48.92
N ILE A 11 -54.21 -26.35 -48.28
CA ILE A 11 -54.58 -26.51 -46.87
C ILE A 11 -53.54 -25.76 -46.05
N LEU A 12 -53.91 -24.56 -45.59
CA LEU A 12 -53.26 -23.89 -44.48
C LEU A 12 -53.39 -24.77 -43.24
N PHE A 13 -52.35 -25.54 -42.90
CA PHE A 13 -52.14 -25.98 -41.54
C PHE A 13 -51.75 -24.76 -40.69
N SER A 14 -52.75 -23.94 -40.36
CA SER A 14 -52.65 -23.04 -39.22
C SER A 14 -52.61 -23.91 -37.96
N SER A 15 -51.40 -24.26 -37.52
CA SER A 15 -51.21 -24.68 -36.14
C SER A 15 -51.65 -23.50 -35.27
N ASN A 16 -52.85 -23.61 -34.70
CA ASN A 16 -53.32 -22.68 -33.67
C ASN A 16 -52.42 -22.85 -32.45
N ALA A 17 -51.29 -22.13 -32.46
CA ALA A 17 -50.50 -21.86 -31.29
C ALA A 17 -51.34 -20.96 -30.39
N PHE A 18 -52.23 -21.58 -29.61
CA PHE A 18 -52.76 -20.94 -28.41
C PHE A 18 -51.57 -20.43 -27.62
N ALA A 19 -51.55 -19.12 -27.32
CA ALA A 19 -50.60 -18.57 -26.37
C ALA A 19 -50.77 -19.38 -25.07
N GLN A 20 -49.73 -20.12 -24.68
CA GLN A 20 -49.78 -20.90 -23.46
C GLN A 20 -49.59 -19.93 -22.29
N ASN A 21 -50.62 -19.82 -21.46
CA ASN A 21 -50.65 -18.86 -20.36
C ASN A 21 -49.74 -19.27 -19.18
N GLU A 22 -49.30 -20.52 -19.14
CA GLU A 22 -48.56 -21.13 -18.05
C GLU A 22 -47.08 -20.75 -18.05
N PHE A 23 -46.49 -20.61 -16.86
CA PHE A 23 -45.04 -20.56 -16.66
C PHE A 23 -44.49 -22.00 -16.76
N ILE A 24 -43.54 -22.24 -17.67
CA ILE A 24 -43.05 -23.60 -17.98
C ILE A 24 -41.55 -23.72 -17.71
N THR A 25 -41.19 -24.71 -16.89
CA THR A 25 -39.83 -24.98 -16.42
C THR A 25 -39.46 -26.45 -16.65
N ARG A 26 -38.18 -26.74 -16.90
CA ARG A 26 -37.66 -28.11 -17.04
C ARG A 26 -36.68 -28.45 -15.93
N TRP A 27 -36.87 -29.63 -15.36
CA TRP A 27 -36.13 -30.11 -14.19
C TRP A 27 -35.46 -31.44 -14.49
N ASN A 28 -34.23 -31.62 -13.99
CA ASN A 28 -33.50 -32.88 -14.01
C ASN A 28 -33.48 -33.50 -12.61
N LEU A 29 -34.27 -34.55 -12.41
CA LEU A 29 -34.40 -35.23 -11.10
C LEU A 29 -33.24 -36.19 -10.80
N ALA A 30 -32.33 -36.43 -11.75
CA ALA A 30 -31.09 -37.19 -11.51
C ALA A 30 -30.05 -36.38 -10.74
N THR A 31 -30.11 -35.05 -10.79
CA THR A 31 -29.32 -34.18 -9.91
C THR A 31 -29.84 -34.31 -8.46
N PRO A 32 -28.97 -34.31 -7.42
CA PRO A 32 -29.41 -34.31 -6.03
C PRO A 32 -30.33 -33.13 -5.68
N GLY A 33 -31.17 -33.29 -4.66
CA GLY A 33 -32.15 -32.28 -4.25
C GLY A 33 -33.05 -32.76 -3.11
N SER A 34 -34.27 -32.23 -3.00
CA SER A 34 -35.17 -32.43 -1.85
C SER A 34 -35.67 -33.88 -1.64
N GLY A 35 -35.56 -34.73 -2.66
CA GLY A 35 -35.92 -36.15 -2.60
C GLY A 35 -35.90 -36.82 -3.97
N ALA A 36 -36.07 -38.14 -4.01
CA ALA A 36 -35.99 -38.92 -5.24
C ALA A 36 -37.24 -38.79 -6.15
N THR A 37 -38.41 -38.50 -5.56
CA THR A 37 -39.72 -38.48 -6.24
C THR A 37 -40.48 -37.17 -5.99
N GLN A 38 -39.77 -36.10 -5.62
CA GLN A 38 -40.37 -34.80 -5.32
C GLN A 38 -39.52 -33.62 -5.78
N LEU A 39 -40.20 -32.49 -6.00
CA LEU A 39 -39.62 -31.15 -6.12
C LEU A 39 -40.20 -30.25 -5.02
N TYR A 40 -39.36 -29.44 -4.42
CA TYR A 40 -39.67 -28.43 -3.42
C TYR A 40 -39.12 -27.09 -3.87
N PHE A 41 -39.97 -26.07 -3.88
CA PHE A 41 -39.60 -24.66 -4.02
C PHE A 41 -40.73 -23.80 -3.42
N LEU A 42 -40.59 -22.47 -3.42
CA LEU A 42 -41.69 -21.58 -3.02
C LEU A 42 -42.28 -20.86 -4.23
N ILE A 43 -43.60 -20.67 -4.17
CA ILE A 43 -44.35 -19.77 -5.04
C ILE A 43 -45.21 -18.92 -4.11
N ASN A 44 -45.12 -17.60 -4.19
CA ASN A 44 -46.02 -16.73 -3.45
C ASN A 44 -47.26 -16.46 -4.29
N SER A 45 -48.45 -16.75 -3.75
CA SER A 45 -49.71 -16.43 -4.40
C SER A 45 -50.80 -15.95 -3.44
N THR A 46 -51.79 -15.22 -3.97
CA THR A 46 -52.97 -14.74 -3.22
C THR A 46 -54.08 -15.80 -3.08
N GLY A 47 -53.84 -17.03 -3.54
CA GLY A 47 -54.77 -18.15 -3.48
C GLY A 47 -54.17 -19.42 -4.09
N PRO A 48 -54.94 -20.51 -4.21
CA PRO A 48 -54.44 -21.77 -4.74
C PRO A 48 -53.96 -21.66 -6.20
N VAL A 49 -52.85 -22.32 -6.52
CA VAL A 49 -52.20 -22.28 -7.85
C VAL A 49 -52.15 -23.68 -8.44
N ASN A 50 -52.79 -23.88 -9.60
CA ASN A 50 -52.76 -25.16 -10.29
C ASN A 50 -51.42 -25.40 -10.99
N TYR A 51 -50.96 -26.63 -10.98
CA TYR A 51 -49.79 -27.08 -11.73
C TYR A 51 -50.06 -28.40 -12.46
N SER A 52 -49.30 -28.64 -13.53
CA SER A 52 -49.15 -29.95 -14.15
C SER A 52 -47.68 -30.27 -14.37
N TRP A 53 -47.34 -31.55 -14.48
CA TRP A 53 -46.02 -32.00 -14.88
C TRP A 53 -46.10 -33.12 -15.91
N GLN A 54 -45.11 -33.17 -16.79
CA GLN A 54 -44.97 -34.16 -17.85
C GLN A 54 -43.54 -34.66 -17.88
N GLU A 55 -43.35 -35.97 -17.77
CA GLU A 55 -42.09 -36.64 -18.05
C GLU A 55 -41.71 -36.46 -19.52
N VAL A 56 -40.45 -36.09 -19.74
CA VAL A 56 -39.84 -35.83 -21.06
C VAL A 56 -38.94 -36.98 -21.49
N SER A 57 -38.28 -37.62 -20.51
CA SER A 57 -37.38 -38.76 -20.70
C SER A 57 -37.13 -39.46 -19.37
N PRO A 58 -37.14 -40.81 -19.30
CA PRO A 58 -37.28 -41.75 -20.42
C PRO A 58 -38.72 -42.08 -20.85
N GLY A 59 -39.73 -41.80 -20.02
CA GLY A 59 -41.13 -42.14 -20.27
C GLY A 59 -42.04 -40.95 -20.59
N SER A 60 -43.35 -41.20 -20.50
CA SER A 60 -44.42 -40.22 -20.74
C SER A 60 -45.35 -40.04 -19.52
N ALA A 61 -44.91 -40.36 -18.31
CA ALA A 61 -45.71 -40.17 -17.10
C ALA A 61 -46.12 -38.70 -16.93
N SER A 62 -47.28 -38.46 -16.32
CA SER A 62 -47.79 -37.10 -16.09
C SER A 62 -48.59 -37.03 -14.81
N GLY A 63 -48.74 -35.82 -14.28
CA GLY A 63 -49.55 -35.56 -13.10
C GLY A 63 -49.95 -34.09 -13.00
N SER A 64 -50.85 -33.79 -12.07
CA SER A 64 -51.34 -32.44 -11.81
C SER A 64 -51.78 -32.29 -10.37
N GLY A 65 -51.79 -31.06 -9.88
CA GLY A 65 -52.25 -30.73 -8.54
C GLY A 65 -52.40 -29.23 -8.33
N THR A 66 -52.49 -28.83 -7.07
CA THR A 66 -52.67 -27.43 -6.67
C THR A 66 -51.79 -27.12 -5.47
N PHE A 67 -51.04 -26.01 -5.52
CA PHE A 67 -50.31 -25.49 -4.38
C PHE A 67 -51.22 -24.63 -3.49
N PRO A 68 -51.12 -24.73 -2.15
CA PRO A 68 -51.97 -23.97 -1.24
C PRO A 68 -51.57 -22.48 -1.08
N GLY A 69 -50.37 -22.07 -1.54
CA GLY A 69 -50.06 -20.66 -1.82
C GLY A 69 -48.71 -20.09 -1.34
N VAL A 70 -47.87 -20.88 -0.66
CA VAL A 70 -46.48 -20.48 -0.30
C VAL A 70 -45.51 -21.64 -0.49
N ILE A 71 -45.69 -22.73 0.25
CA ILE A 71 -44.88 -23.95 0.12
C ILE A 71 -45.40 -24.77 -1.07
N SER A 72 -44.53 -25.03 -2.04
CA SER A 72 -44.87 -25.74 -3.27
C SER A 72 -44.09 -27.05 -3.35
N ILE A 73 -44.76 -28.15 -3.02
CA ILE A 73 -44.23 -29.51 -3.16
C ILE A 73 -44.98 -30.22 -4.27
N ILE A 74 -44.25 -30.73 -5.25
CA ILE A 74 -44.75 -31.68 -6.26
C ILE A 74 -44.25 -33.05 -5.85
N SER A 75 -45.16 -33.99 -5.59
CA SER A 75 -44.84 -35.37 -5.17
C SER A 75 -45.22 -36.39 -6.25
N GLY A 76 -44.63 -37.58 -6.20
CA GLY A 76 -44.95 -38.67 -7.13
C GLY A 76 -44.25 -38.54 -8.49
N LEU A 77 -43.18 -37.74 -8.57
CA LEU A 77 -42.37 -37.60 -9.78
C LEU A 77 -41.53 -38.86 -10.03
N PRO A 78 -41.24 -39.22 -11.30
CA PRO A 78 -40.41 -40.38 -11.61
C PRO A 78 -38.95 -40.17 -11.18
N VAL A 79 -38.35 -41.19 -10.56
CA VAL A 79 -36.97 -41.11 -10.04
C VAL A 79 -35.97 -40.89 -11.18
N GLY A 80 -35.17 -39.84 -11.08
CA GLY A 80 -34.07 -39.57 -12.02
C GLY A 80 -34.51 -39.06 -13.41
N ALA A 81 -35.80 -38.84 -13.64
CA ALA A 81 -36.31 -38.40 -14.93
C ALA A 81 -36.10 -36.90 -15.20
N ILE A 82 -36.26 -36.51 -16.47
CA ILE A 82 -36.42 -35.12 -16.87
C ILE A 82 -37.92 -34.81 -16.95
N VAL A 83 -38.37 -33.75 -16.28
CA VAL A 83 -39.79 -33.35 -16.26
C VAL A 83 -39.98 -31.88 -16.64
N ASP A 84 -41.01 -31.60 -17.45
CA ASP A 84 -41.54 -30.25 -17.67
C ASP A 84 -42.65 -29.97 -16.65
N VAL A 85 -42.50 -28.91 -15.86
CA VAL A 85 -43.49 -28.42 -14.89
C VAL A 85 -44.15 -27.16 -15.43
N ARG A 86 -45.48 -27.14 -15.47
CA ARG A 86 -46.31 -26.01 -15.89
C ARG A 86 -47.07 -25.47 -14.69
N ILE A 87 -47.02 -24.16 -14.49
CA ILE A 87 -47.67 -23.46 -13.38
C ILE A 87 -48.67 -22.47 -13.96
N GLY A 88 -49.93 -22.57 -13.56
CA GLY A 88 -50.97 -21.64 -13.98
C GLY A 88 -50.70 -20.21 -13.47
N PRO A 89 -50.97 -19.16 -14.28
CA PRO A 89 -50.58 -17.79 -13.93
C PRO A 89 -51.44 -17.16 -12.82
N THR A 90 -52.65 -17.67 -12.60
CA THR A 90 -53.64 -17.06 -11.71
C THR A 90 -53.09 -16.95 -10.29
N ASN A 91 -53.13 -15.73 -9.74
CA ASN A 91 -52.69 -15.38 -8.38
C ASN A 91 -51.19 -15.51 -8.09
N VAL A 92 -50.34 -15.97 -9.03
CA VAL A 92 -48.88 -16.07 -8.82
C VAL A 92 -48.23 -14.69 -8.83
N SER A 93 -47.33 -14.43 -7.87
CA SER A 93 -46.69 -13.12 -7.67
C SER A 93 -45.15 -13.15 -7.63
N ASN A 94 -44.57 -14.29 -7.24
CA ASN A 94 -43.13 -14.55 -7.18
C ASN A 94 -42.85 -16.07 -7.19
N VAL A 95 -41.68 -16.48 -7.68
CA VAL A 95 -41.12 -17.83 -7.56
C VAL A 95 -39.77 -17.74 -6.84
N ILE A 96 -39.46 -18.64 -5.92
CA ILE A 96 -38.21 -18.63 -5.14
C ILE A 96 -37.63 -20.04 -5.11
N LEU A 97 -36.54 -20.24 -5.83
CA LEU A 97 -35.96 -21.57 -6.07
C LEU A 97 -34.76 -21.91 -5.16
N ASN A 98 -34.19 -20.92 -4.47
CA ASN A 98 -33.01 -21.10 -3.62
C ASN A 98 -33.31 -21.78 -2.25
N ILE A 99 -34.47 -22.43 -2.11
CA ILE A 99 -35.01 -22.97 -0.87
C ILE A 99 -35.41 -24.44 -1.11
N GLY A 100 -35.07 -25.33 -0.16
CA GLY A 100 -35.41 -26.76 -0.22
C GLY A 100 -34.46 -27.64 -1.04
N GLY A 101 -33.46 -27.06 -1.71
CA GLY A 101 -32.34 -27.80 -2.29
C GLY A 101 -32.50 -28.23 -3.75
N ASP A 102 -33.63 -27.95 -4.40
CA ASP A 102 -33.84 -28.29 -5.81
C ASP A 102 -33.36 -27.23 -6.81
N ALA A 103 -32.76 -26.11 -6.34
CA ALA A 103 -32.28 -25.03 -7.21
C ALA A 103 -31.42 -25.53 -8.39
N GLU A 104 -30.50 -26.47 -8.13
CA GLU A 104 -29.60 -27.04 -9.15
C GLU A 104 -30.29 -28.02 -10.10
N ARG A 105 -31.51 -28.49 -9.77
CA ARG A 105 -32.31 -29.35 -10.64
C ARG A 105 -33.02 -28.58 -11.74
N LEU A 106 -33.28 -27.28 -11.59
CA LEU A 106 -33.84 -26.47 -12.67
C LEU A 106 -32.77 -26.28 -13.76
N ILE A 107 -33.08 -26.74 -14.98
CA ILE A 107 -32.16 -26.68 -16.13
C ILE A 107 -32.65 -25.77 -17.25
N ASP A 108 -33.94 -25.41 -17.30
CA ASP A 108 -34.50 -24.57 -18.37
C ASP A 108 -35.74 -23.80 -17.91
N VAL A 109 -35.80 -22.48 -18.17
CA VAL A 109 -37.09 -21.76 -18.28
C VAL A 109 -37.49 -21.79 -19.76
N ARG A 110 -38.53 -22.58 -20.05
CA ARG A 110 -39.01 -22.85 -21.42
C ARG A 110 -40.04 -21.84 -21.90
N GLN A 111 -40.75 -21.20 -20.98
CA GLN A 111 -41.78 -20.20 -21.27
C GLN A 111 -42.08 -19.38 -20.01
N TRP A 112 -42.26 -18.07 -20.16
CA TRP A 112 -42.67 -17.17 -19.07
C TRP A 112 -44.17 -17.18 -18.80
N GLY A 113 -44.98 -17.30 -19.87
CA GLY A 113 -46.44 -17.29 -19.78
C GLY A 113 -47.00 -15.89 -19.48
N THR A 114 -48.22 -15.82 -18.98
CA THR A 114 -48.94 -14.55 -18.73
C THR A 114 -48.95 -14.15 -17.24
N THR A 115 -48.01 -14.64 -16.44
CA THR A 115 -47.89 -14.28 -15.03
C THR A 115 -47.37 -12.85 -14.89
N ALA A 116 -48.17 -11.96 -14.30
CA ALA A 116 -47.76 -10.59 -13.97
C ALA A 116 -46.95 -10.59 -12.66
N TRP A 117 -45.63 -10.68 -12.78
CA TRP A 117 -44.72 -10.81 -11.63
C TRP A 117 -44.65 -9.51 -10.84
N THR A 118 -44.68 -9.59 -9.50
CA THR A 118 -44.59 -8.42 -8.61
C THR A 118 -43.18 -8.18 -8.07
N THR A 119 -42.33 -9.21 -8.11
CA THR A 119 -40.92 -9.16 -7.76
C THR A 119 -40.19 -10.31 -8.43
N MET A 120 -38.90 -10.13 -8.72
CA MET A 120 -37.98 -11.19 -9.15
C MET A 120 -36.80 -11.37 -8.17
N LEU A 121 -36.94 -10.82 -6.96
CA LEU A 121 -35.97 -10.94 -5.87
C LEU A 121 -35.60 -12.41 -5.64
N THR A 122 -34.33 -12.74 -5.84
CA THR A 122 -33.74 -14.08 -5.64
C THR A 122 -34.37 -15.23 -6.45
N ALA A 123 -35.18 -14.94 -7.48
CA ALA A 123 -36.07 -15.94 -8.09
C ALA A 123 -35.35 -17.24 -8.54
N PHE A 124 -34.22 -17.11 -9.23
CA PHE A 124 -33.38 -18.21 -9.72
C PHE A 124 -32.02 -18.29 -9.01
N LEU A 125 -31.88 -17.68 -7.82
CA LEU A 125 -30.64 -17.68 -7.04
C LEU A 125 -30.14 -19.12 -6.81
N GLY A 126 -28.92 -19.42 -7.22
CA GLY A 126 -28.33 -20.75 -7.02
C GLY A 126 -28.79 -21.81 -8.03
N CYS A 127 -29.58 -21.46 -9.05
CA CYS A 127 -29.89 -22.38 -10.16
C CYS A 127 -28.67 -22.52 -11.08
N THR A 128 -27.67 -23.26 -10.62
CA THR A 128 -26.32 -23.38 -11.22
C THR A 128 -26.33 -23.94 -12.64
N ASN A 129 -27.30 -24.81 -12.95
CA ASN A 129 -27.49 -25.49 -14.23
C ASN A 129 -28.50 -24.80 -15.18
N LEU A 130 -29.03 -23.62 -14.81
CA LEU A 130 -30.09 -22.94 -15.54
C LEU A 130 -29.65 -22.44 -16.92
N GLN A 131 -30.41 -22.82 -17.95
CA GLN A 131 -30.55 -22.07 -19.20
C GLN A 131 -31.94 -21.45 -19.32
N ILE A 132 -32.14 -20.60 -20.31
CA ILE A 132 -33.47 -20.05 -20.64
C ILE A 132 -33.64 -20.18 -22.16
N SER A 133 -34.44 -21.15 -22.58
CA SER A 133 -34.83 -21.35 -23.99
C SER A 133 -36.12 -20.61 -24.36
N ALA A 134 -36.81 -20.01 -23.38
CA ALA A 134 -38.01 -19.20 -23.57
C ALA A 134 -37.86 -18.15 -24.69
N THR A 135 -38.81 -18.16 -25.62
CA THR A 135 -38.90 -17.21 -26.75
C THR A 135 -39.85 -16.05 -26.48
N ASP A 136 -40.75 -16.21 -25.50
CA ASP A 136 -41.56 -15.14 -24.93
C ASP A 136 -40.75 -14.30 -23.92
N VAL A 137 -41.39 -13.30 -23.32
CA VAL A 137 -40.78 -12.38 -22.34
C VAL A 137 -41.60 -12.39 -21.05
N PRO A 138 -40.98 -12.23 -19.87
CA PRO A 138 -41.72 -12.10 -18.62
C PRO A 138 -42.48 -10.77 -18.58
N ASP A 139 -43.71 -10.81 -18.08
CA ASP A 139 -44.41 -9.59 -17.68
C ASP A 139 -43.82 -9.05 -16.36
N LEU A 140 -42.87 -8.14 -16.52
CA LEU A 140 -42.20 -7.42 -15.44
C LEU A 140 -42.89 -6.08 -15.11
N SER A 141 -44.09 -5.80 -15.63
CA SER A 141 -44.76 -4.49 -15.48
C SER A 141 -45.05 -4.10 -14.03
N LEU A 142 -45.11 -5.06 -13.10
CA LEU A 142 -45.27 -4.81 -11.66
C LEU A 142 -43.97 -5.03 -10.85
N VAL A 143 -42.86 -5.41 -11.48
CA VAL A 143 -41.59 -5.71 -10.80
C VAL A 143 -40.80 -4.43 -10.51
N ASN A 144 -40.63 -4.12 -9.23
CA ASN A 144 -39.73 -3.05 -8.78
C ASN A 144 -38.35 -3.52 -8.30
N ASN A 145 -38.17 -4.82 -8.08
CA ASN A 145 -36.97 -5.41 -7.49
C ASN A 145 -36.58 -6.71 -8.21
N MET A 146 -35.38 -6.72 -8.79
CA MET A 146 -34.77 -7.88 -9.46
C MET A 146 -33.52 -8.38 -8.73
N ASN A 147 -33.25 -7.93 -7.50
CA ASN A 147 -31.99 -8.20 -6.82
C ASN A 147 -31.68 -9.70 -6.77
N ARG A 148 -30.46 -10.07 -7.15
CA ARG A 148 -29.95 -11.45 -7.13
C ARG A 148 -30.76 -12.46 -7.96
N MET A 149 -31.60 -12.02 -8.92
CA MET A 149 -32.48 -12.87 -9.72
C MET A 149 -31.76 -14.08 -10.33
N PHE A 150 -30.57 -13.90 -10.93
CA PHE A 150 -29.75 -14.94 -11.56
C PHE A 150 -28.38 -15.14 -10.86
N SER A 151 -28.29 -14.75 -9.59
CA SER A 151 -27.04 -14.89 -8.86
C SER A 151 -26.69 -16.38 -8.73
N LYS A 152 -25.44 -16.74 -9.05
CA LYS A 152 -24.92 -18.12 -9.10
C LYS A 152 -25.52 -19.01 -10.20
N CYS A 153 -26.22 -18.46 -11.20
CA CYS A 153 -26.59 -19.19 -12.40
C CYS A 153 -25.38 -19.38 -13.33
N LYS A 154 -24.45 -20.26 -12.92
CA LYS A 154 -23.09 -20.38 -13.49
C LYS A 154 -23.04 -20.62 -15.00
N VAL A 155 -23.94 -21.46 -15.51
CA VAL A 155 -23.99 -21.81 -16.95
C VAL A 155 -24.87 -20.87 -17.79
N LEU A 156 -25.65 -19.97 -17.17
CA LEU A 156 -26.64 -19.15 -17.84
C LEU A 156 -26.01 -18.28 -18.92
N ASN A 157 -26.39 -18.52 -20.18
CA ASN A 157 -25.99 -17.68 -21.30
C ASN A 157 -27.16 -17.47 -22.29
N GLY A 158 -28.37 -17.28 -21.74
CA GLY A 158 -29.60 -17.03 -22.48
C GLY A 158 -30.61 -16.26 -21.61
N PRO A 159 -31.77 -15.89 -22.17
CA PRO A 159 -32.16 -16.06 -23.57
C PRO A 159 -31.54 -14.96 -24.46
N ALA A 160 -31.47 -15.20 -25.77
CA ALA A 160 -30.99 -14.19 -26.72
C ALA A 160 -31.91 -12.96 -26.80
N ASN A 161 -33.18 -13.09 -26.40
CA ASN A 161 -34.15 -12.00 -26.33
C ASN A 161 -34.11 -11.21 -25.00
N ILE A 162 -33.15 -11.46 -24.09
CA ILE A 162 -33.17 -10.84 -22.74
C ILE A 162 -33.25 -9.31 -22.75
N GLY A 163 -32.68 -8.68 -23.78
CA GLY A 163 -32.74 -7.22 -23.97
C GLY A 163 -34.16 -6.66 -24.25
N SER A 164 -35.14 -7.48 -24.64
CA SER A 164 -36.51 -7.04 -24.88
C SER A 164 -37.42 -7.07 -23.64
N TRP A 165 -36.88 -7.42 -22.47
CA TRP A 165 -37.64 -7.46 -21.21
C TRP A 165 -37.96 -6.03 -20.72
N ASN A 166 -39.19 -5.80 -20.28
CA ASN A 166 -39.63 -4.47 -19.83
C ASN A 166 -39.16 -4.17 -18.40
N THR A 167 -38.00 -3.55 -18.24
CA THR A 167 -37.45 -3.17 -16.93
C THR A 167 -37.86 -1.77 -16.44
N SER A 168 -38.84 -1.09 -17.07
CA SER A 168 -39.13 0.33 -16.81
C SER A 168 -39.48 0.67 -15.37
N ASN A 169 -40.02 -0.27 -14.60
CA ASN A 169 -40.50 -0.06 -13.24
C ASN A 169 -39.52 -0.57 -12.17
N VAL A 170 -38.34 -1.05 -12.57
CA VAL A 170 -37.33 -1.63 -11.68
C VAL A 170 -36.48 -0.54 -11.02
N PHE A 171 -36.39 -0.56 -9.69
CA PHE A 171 -35.57 0.34 -8.88
C PHE A 171 -34.28 -0.35 -8.38
N PHE A 172 -34.33 -1.66 -8.14
CA PHE A 172 -33.22 -2.41 -7.55
C PHE A 172 -32.72 -3.52 -8.49
N MET A 173 -31.44 -3.43 -8.86
CA MET A 173 -30.75 -4.37 -9.76
C MET A 173 -29.42 -4.90 -9.16
N SER A 174 -29.28 -4.93 -7.83
CA SER A 174 -28.04 -5.41 -7.22
C SER A 174 -27.85 -6.92 -7.36
N SER A 175 -26.62 -7.31 -7.69
CA SER A 175 -26.17 -8.70 -7.85
C SER A 175 -26.99 -9.58 -8.80
N ILE A 176 -27.72 -9.02 -9.79
CA ILE A 176 -28.55 -9.82 -10.72
C ILE A 176 -27.76 -10.99 -11.33
N PHE A 177 -26.56 -10.74 -11.85
CA PHE A 177 -25.70 -11.73 -12.51
C PHE A 177 -24.44 -12.06 -11.69
N GLN A 178 -24.47 -11.85 -10.37
CA GLN A 178 -23.34 -12.20 -9.50
C GLN A 178 -23.00 -13.69 -9.63
N GLU A 179 -21.74 -14.07 -9.85
CA GLU A 179 -21.29 -15.46 -10.08
C GLU A 179 -21.96 -16.15 -11.30
N ALA A 180 -22.59 -15.41 -12.22
CA ALA A 180 -23.14 -15.96 -13.47
C ALA A 180 -22.03 -16.13 -14.51
N THR A 181 -21.15 -17.12 -14.30
CA THR A 181 -19.83 -17.21 -14.94
C THR A 181 -19.82 -17.26 -16.47
N ALA A 182 -20.87 -17.79 -17.10
CA ALA A 182 -21.01 -17.88 -18.56
C ALA A 182 -21.82 -16.73 -19.19
N PHE A 183 -22.37 -15.81 -18.39
CA PHE A 183 -23.35 -14.84 -18.87
C PHE A 183 -22.71 -13.73 -19.72
N ASN A 184 -23.13 -13.64 -20.98
CA ASN A 184 -22.69 -12.59 -21.90
C ASN A 184 -23.79 -12.17 -22.90
N GLN A 185 -25.04 -12.03 -22.43
CA GLN A 185 -26.21 -11.71 -23.28
C GLN A 185 -26.58 -10.22 -23.28
N PRO A 186 -27.16 -9.68 -24.38
CA PRO A 186 -27.33 -8.24 -24.57
C PRO A 186 -28.42 -7.64 -23.68
N VAL A 187 -27.99 -6.93 -22.63
CA VAL A 187 -28.85 -6.19 -21.67
C VAL A 187 -28.81 -4.66 -21.86
N GLY A 188 -28.09 -4.17 -22.89
CA GLY A 188 -27.89 -2.74 -23.15
C GLY A 188 -29.16 -1.94 -23.48
N THR A 189 -30.25 -2.63 -23.85
CA THR A 189 -31.57 -2.04 -24.17
C THR A 189 -32.52 -1.95 -22.97
N TRP A 190 -32.14 -2.47 -21.80
CA TRP A 190 -32.92 -2.35 -20.58
C TRP A 190 -33.10 -0.88 -20.16
N ASN A 191 -34.33 -0.52 -19.78
CA ASN A 191 -34.63 0.78 -19.19
C ASN A 191 -34.14 0.82 -17.74
N THR A 192 -33.09 1.60 -17.50
CA THR A 192 -32.45 1.76 -16.18
C THR A 192 -32.81 3.07 -15.50
N GLY A 193 -33.71 3.89 -16.07
CA GLY A 193 -33.96 5.26 -15.62
C GLY A 193 -34.51 5.41 -14.19
N ASN A 194 -35.15 4.37 -13.64
CA ASN A 194 -35.64 4.33 -12.25
C ASN A 194 -34.67 3.63 -11.29
N VAL A 195 -33.58 3.04 -11.77
CA VAL A 195 -32.67 2.23 -10.95
C VAL A 195 -31.85 3.14 -10.02
N VAL A 196 -31.87 2.79 -8.73
CA VAL A 196 -31.10 3.47 -7.67
C VAL A 196 -29.88 2.67 -7.20
N ASP A 197 -29.91 1.34 -7.36
CA ASP A 197 -28.87 0.43 -6.91
C ASP A 197 -28.47 -0.57 -8.01
N MET A 198 -27.20 -0.52 -8.43
CA MET A 198 -26.56 -1.44 -9.38
C MET A 198 -25.42 -2.25 -8.73
N SER A 199 -25.34 -2.26 -7.40
CA SER A 199 -24.22 -2.84 -6.65
C SER A 199 -24.02 -4.33 -6.98
N GLY A 200 -22.79 -4.73 -7.31
CA GLY A 200 -22.44 -6.13 -7.57
C GLY A 200 -23.11 -6.76 -8.80
N MET A 201 -23.79 -6.00 -9.67
CA MET A 201 -24.63 -6.56 -10.76
C MET A 201 -23.93 -7.63 -11.61
N PHE A 202 -22.63 -7.48 -11.88
CA PHE A 202 -21.77 -8.43 -12.62
C PHE A 202 -20.56 -8.91 -11.78
N LEU A 203 -20.65 -8.87 -10.45
CA LEU A 203 -19.62 -9.39 -9.53
C LEU A 203 -19.32 -10.86 -9.82
N GLN A 204 -18.08 -11.20 -10.17
CA GLN A 204 -17.67 -12.56 -10.58
C GLN A 204 -18.43 -13.10 -11.81
N ALA A 205 -18.74 -12.23 -12.77
CA ALA A 205 -19.21 -12.60 -14.11
C ALA A 205 -18.07 -12.42 -15.15
N PRO A 206 -17.01 -13.27 -15.15
CA PRO A 206 -15.80 -13.05 -15.94
C PRO A 206 -16.00 -13.02 -17.46
N ALA A 207 -17.08 -13.63 -17.98
CA ALA A 207 -17.42 -13.64 -19.41
C ALA A 207 -18.15 -12.38 -19.89
N PHE A 208 -18.67 -11.53 -18.99
CA PHE A 208 -19.55 -10.43 -19.37
C PHE A 208 -18.78 -9.27 -20.03
N ASN A 209 -19.15 -8.93 -21.26
CA ASN A 209 -18.57 -7.81 -22.01
C ASN A 209 -19.59 -7.18 -23.00
N GLN A 210 -20.88 -7.13 -22.65
CA GLN A 210 -21.92 -6.57 -23.53
C GLN A 210 -22.06 -5.04 -23.39
N PRO A 211 -22.38 -4.31 -24.47
CA PRO A 211 -22.53 -2.86 -24.42
C PRO A 211 -23.61 -2.40 -23.43
N VAL A 212 -23.21 -1.59 -22.44
CA VAL A 212 -24.09 -0.99 -21.41
C VAL A 212 -23.97 0.54 -21.32
N GLY A 213 -23.23 1.16 -22.24
CA GLY A 213 -23.00 2.61 -22.26
C GLY A 213 -24.26 3.47 -22.42
N ASN A 214 -25.34 2.91 -22.98
CA ASN A 214 -26.61 3.60 -23.21
C ASN A 214 -27.55 3.64 -21.99
N TRP A 215 -27.16 3.02 -20.87
CA TRP A 215 -27.97 3.02 -19.64
C TRP A 215 -28.09 4.41 -19.01
N ASN A 216 -29.29 4.74 -18.52
CA ASN A 216 -29.56 5.97 -17.80
C ASN A 216 -29.26 5.79 -16.30
N THR A 217 -28.06 6.20 -15.90
CA THR A 217 -27.57 6.07 -14.52
C THR A 217 -27.90 7.26 -13.60
N ALA A 218 -28.68 8.25 -14.06
CA ALA A 218 -28.88 9.53 -13.37
C ALA A 218 -29.59 9.44 -12.00
N ASN A 219 -30.16 8.29 -11.65
CA ASN A 219 -30.77 8.00 -10.35
C ASN A 219 -29.95 7.04 -9.47
N VAL A 220 -28.85 6.47 -9.98
CA VAL A 220 -28.03 5.48 -9.27
C VAL A 220 -27.22 6.17 -8.16
N THR A 221 -27.30 5.62 -6.95
CA THR A 221 -26.55 6.09 -5.78
C THR A 221 -25.40 5.16 -5.38
N SER A 222 -25.47 3.87 -5.73
CA SER A 222 -24.40 2.90 -5.50
C SER A 222 -24.04 2.10 -6.75
N MET A 223 -22.74 2.02 -7.03
CA MET A 223 -22.12 1.16 -8.05
C MET A 223 -21.07 0.22 -7.43
N ASN A 224 -21.15 -0.03 -6.11
CA ASN A 224 -20.10 -0.80 -5.43
C ASN A 224 -19.97 -2.21 -6.02
N ALA A 225 -18.73 -2.66 -6.24
CA ALA A 225 -18.38 -3.97 -6.77
C ALA A 225 -19.05 -4.37 -8.10
N MET A 226 -19.60 -3.42 -8.87
CA MET A 226 -20.47 -3.71 -10.03
C MET A 226 -19.82 -4.62 -11.08
N PHE A 227 -18.52 -4.46 -11.33
CA PHE A 227 -17.71 -5.26 -12.26
C PHE A 227 -16.51 -5.91 -11.56
N THR A 228 -16.59 -6.17 -10.26
CA THR A 228 -15.53 -6.91 -9.56
C THR A 228 -15.37 -8.32 -10.15
N ASP A 229 -14.15 -8.77 -10.43
CA ASP A 229 -13.82 -10.04 -11.08
C ASP A 229 -14.48 -10.24 -12.48
N ALA A 230 -14.95 -9.16 -13.12
CA ALA A 230 -15.53 -9.20 -14.47
C ALA A 230 -14.43 -9.16 -15.56
N SER A 231 -13.62 -10.22 -15.62
CA SER A 231 -12.35 -10.26 -16.35
C SER A 231 -12.36 -9.80 -17.82
N ALA A 232 -13.44 -10.03 -18.55
CA ALA A 232 -13.57 -9.63 -19.96
C ALA A 232 -14.12 -8.20 -20.17
N PHE A 233 -14.64 -7.53 -19.14
CA PHE A 233 -15.40 -6.29 -19.29
C PHE A 233 -14.52 -5.11 -19.69
N ASN A 234 -14.80 -4.52 -20.87
CA ASN A 234 -14.08 -3.34 -21.38
C ASN A 234 -14.97 -2.44 -22.26
N GLN A 235 -16.24 -2.25 -21.88
CA GLN A 235 -17.22 -1.50 -22.69
C GLN A 235 -17.25 0.01 -22.38
N PRO A 236 -17.48 0.88 -23.37
CA PRO A 236 -17.46 2.34 -23.17
C PRO A 236 -18.61 2.80 -22.28
N ILE A 237 -18.26 3.32 -21.09
CA ILE A 237 -19.19 3.79 -20.05
C ILE A 237 -18.92 5.24 -19.60
N GLY A 238 -18.05 5.97 -20.31
CA GLY A 238 -17.75 7.38 -20.02
C GLY A 238 -18.94 8.34 -20.15
N GLY A 239 -20.02 7.92 -20.82
CA GLY A 239 -21.27 8.68 -20.96
C GLY A 239 -22.24 8.57 -19.77
N TRP A 240 -21.95 7.73 -18.78
CA TRP A 240 -22.81 7.57 -17.60
C TRP A 240 -22.87 8.84 -16.72
N ASN A 241 -24.05 9.14 -16.20
CA ASN A 241 -24.27 10.22 -15.24
C ASN A 241 -24.08 9.69 -13.81
N THR A 242 -22.91 9.96 -13.22
CA THR A 242 -22.56 9.52 -11.87
C THR A 242 -22.88 10.55 -10.78
N ALA A 243 -23.58 11.65 -11.08
CA ALA A 243 -23.71 12.80 -10.16
C ALA A 243 -24.43 12.52 -8.83
N LYS A 244 -25.15 11.38 -8.72
CA LYS A 244 -25.78 10.91 -7.47
C LYS A 244 -25.02 9.75 -6.79
N VAL A 245 -23.96 9.22 -7.40
CA VAL A 245 -23.23 8.07 -6.88
C VAL A 245 -22.36 8.51 -5.69
N THR A 246 -22.59 7.91 -4.52
CA THR A 246 -21.80 8.15 -3.30
C THR A 246 -20.77 7.06 -3.02
N ASN A 247 -20.96 5.86 -3.59
CA ASN A 247 -20.11 4.69 -3.36
C ASN A 247 -19.63 4.06 -4.68
N MET A 248 -18.31 4.04 -4.89
CA MET A 248 -17.63 3.42 -6.04
C MET A 248 -16.65 2.31 -5.60
N ARG A 249 -16.74 1.85 -4.35
CA ARG A 249 -15.88 0.81 -3.77
C ARG A 249 -15.79 -0.41 -4.67
N ALA A 250 -14.57 -0.88 -4.94
CA ALA A 250 -14.25 -2.09 -5.70
C ALA A 250 -14.85 -2.18 -7.12
N MET A 251 -15.37 -1.10 -7.71
CA MET A 251 -16.18 -1.15 -8.94
C MET A 251 -15.55 -1.95 -10.10
N PHE A 252 -14.23 -1.87 -10.28
CA PHE A 252 -13.43 -2.61 -11.28
C PHE A 252 -12.33 -3.48 -10.65
N SER A 253 -12.47 -3.85 -9.38
CA SER A 253 -11.52 -4.73 -8.69
C SER A 253 -11.38 -6.05 -9.44
N ASN A 254 -10.17 -6.47 -9.80
CA ASN A 254 -9.85 -7.64 -10.60
C ASN A 254 -10.56 -7.69 -11.96
N ALA A 255 -10.78 -6.53 -12.61
CA ALA A 255 -11.20 -6.44 -14.01
C ALA A 255 -9.99 -6.13 -14.92
N PRO A 256 -9.08 -7.09 -15.18
CA PRO A 256 -7.81 -6.83 -15.87
C PRO A 256 -7.96 -6.24 -17.27
N ALA A 257 -9.06 -6.51 -17.99
CA ALA A 257 -9.30 -5.96 -19.33
C ALA A 257 -9.81 -4.50 -19.33
N PHE A 258 -10.24 -3.95 -18.20
CA PHE A 258 -10.93 -2.65 -18.16
C PHE A 258 -9.95 -1.48 -18.32
N ASN A 259 -10.10 -0.71 -19.40
CA ASN A 259 -9.27 0.46 -19.69
C ASN A 259 -10.03 1.56 -20.45
N GLN A 260 -11.30 1.81 -20.10
CA GLN A 260 -12.18 2.77 -20.81
C GLN A 260 -12.15 4.18 -20.22
N PRO A 261 -12.26 5.24 -21.05
CA PRO A 261 -12.19 6.62 -20.59
C PRO A 261 -13.39 6.98 -19.70
N ILE A 262 -13.12 7.29 -18.43
CA ILE A 262 -14.10 7.63 -17.38
C ILE A 262 -13.78 8.95 -16.64
N GLY A 263 -12.84 9.76 -17.17
CA GLY A 263 -12.50 11.08 -16.62
C GLY A 263 -13.66 12.10 -16.67
N THR A 264 -14.69 11.84 -17.48
CA THR A 264 -15.92 12.65 -17.59
C THR A 264 -16.89 12.47 -16.42
N TRP A 265 -16.71 11.46 -15.58
CA TRP A 265 -17.60 11.18 -14.44
C TRP A 265 -17.56 12.28 -13.37
N ASN A 266 -18.74 12.60 -12.83
CA ASN A 266 -18.88 13.49 -11.68
C ASN A 266 -18.73 12.66 -10.39
N THR A 267 -17.63 12.88 -9.66
CA THR A 267 -17.33 12.20 -8.39
C THR A 267 -17.55 13.07 -7.15
N ALA A 268 -18.14 14.26 -7.29
CA ALA A 268 -18.09 15.33 -6.29
C ALA A 268 -18.74 15.00 -4.92
N ILE A 269 -19.54 13.93 -4.84
CA ILE A 269 -20.18 13.44 -3.61
C ILE A 269 -19.75 12.00 -3.22
N VAL A 270 -18.77 11.42 -3.92
CA VAL A 270 -18.25 10.08 -3.62
C VAL A 270 -17.44 10.12 -2.33
N THR A 271 -17.73 9.21 -1.40
CA THR A 271 -17.05 9.11 -0.10
C THR A 271 -16.10 7.90 -0.01
N ASP A 272 -16.39 6.81 -0.72
CA ASP A 272 -15.58 5.58 -0.74
C ASP A 272 -15.14 5.23 -2.18
N MET A 273 -13.81 5.21 -2.39
CA MET A 273 -13.14 4.77 -3.61
C MET A 273 -12.19 3.57 -3.35
N SER A 274 -12.30 2.94 -2.18
CA SER A 274 -11.43 1.83 -1.79
C SER A 274 -11.52 0.65 -2.77
N SER A 275 -10.38 0.06 -3.09
CA SER A 275 -10.19 -1.02 -4.07
C SER A 275 -10.75 -0.75 -5.48
N MET A 276 -11.12 0.48 -5.86
CA MET A 276 -11.88 0.75 -7.10
C MET A 276 -11.26 0.13 -8.36
N PHE A 277 -9.92 0.12 -8.46
CA PHE A 277 -9.16 -0.49 -9.56
C PHE A 277 -8.19 -1.58 -9.08
N LEU A 278 -8.32 -2.10 -7.85
CA LEU A 278 -7.45 -3.16 -7.31
C LEU A 278 -7.29 -4.30 -8.35
N GLY A 279 -6.10 -4.57 -8.88
CA GLY A 279 -5.88 -5.63 -9.87
C GLY A 279 -6.40 -5.37 -11.29
N ALA A 280 -6.86 -4.15 -11.62
CA ALA A 280 -7.25 -3.74 -12.97
C ALA A 280 -6.00 -3.51 -13.84
N SER A 281 -5.31 -4.59 -14.19
CA SER A 281 -3.92 -4.58 -14.64
C SER A 281 -3.59 -3.83 -15.94
N THR A 282 -4.60 -3.45 -16.74
CA THR A 282 -4.44 -2.60 -17.93
C THR A 282 -4.90 -1.15 -17.75
N PHE A 283 -5.51 -0.79 -16.62
CA PHE A 283 -6.12 0.52 -16.42
C PHE A 283 -5.06 1.65 -16.35
N ASN A 284 -5.15 2.61 -17.27
CA ASN A 284 -4.27 3.78 -17.31
C ASN A 284 -4.97 5.03 -17.89
N GLN A 285 -6.25 5.21 -17.60
CA GLN A 285 -7.06 6.31 -18.16
C GLN A 285 -7.00 7.59 -17.33
N ASN A 286 -7.01 8.73 -18.01
CA ASN A 286 -6.92 10.02 -17.35
C ASN A 286 -8.16 10.31 -16.47
N ILE A 287 -7.91 10.50 -15.18
CA ILE A 287 -8.88 10.77 -14.11
C ILE A 287 -8.47 12.02 -13.29
N SER A 288 -7.63 12.89 -13.84
CA SER A 288 -7.15 14.13 -13.20
C SER A 288 -8.27 15.15 -12.92
N THR A 289 -9.41 14.99 -13.60
CA THR A 289 -10.62 15.82 -13.55
C THR A 289 -11.56 15.45 -12.39
N TRP A 290 -11.36 14.31 -11.73
CA TRP A 290 -12.21 13.87 -10.64
C TRP A 290 -12.11 14.78 -9.41
N ASN A 291 -13.26 15.11 -8.82
CA ASN A 291 -13.34 15.82 -7.55
C ASN A 291 -13.37 14.81 -6.40
N THR A 292 -12.27 14.70 -5.66
CA THR A 292 -12.13 13.77 -4.53
C THR A 292 -12.40 14.40 -3.16
N SER A 293 -12.89 15.65 -3.08
CA SER A 293 -12.97 16.43 -1.83
C SER A 293 -13.89 15.85 -0.73
N GLN A 294 -14.72 14.87 -1.05
CA GLN A 294 -15.58 14.15 -0.09
C GLN A 294 -15.05 12.74 0.26
N VAL A 295 -14.01 12.26 -0.42
CA VAL A 295 -13.49 10.90 -0.25
C VAL A 295 -12.78 10.76 1.09
N THR A 296 -13.14 9.74 1.85
CA THR A 296 -12.51 9.40 3.14
C THR A 296 -11.63 8.15 3.07
N ASP A 297 -11.90 7.22 2.15
CA ASP A 297 -11.12 5.99 1.97
C ASP A 297 -10.65 5.82 0.51
N MET A 298 -9.33 5.67 0.32
CA MET A 298 -8.66 5.38 -0.95
C MET A 298 -7.77 4.11 -0.84
N SER A 299 -7.96 3.29 0.19
CA SER A 299 -7.14 2.09 0.40
C SER A 299 -7.27 1.11 -0.78
N PHE A 300 -6.14 0.50 -1.15
CA PHE A 300 -6.01 -0.43 -2.27
C PHE A 300 -6.43 0.10 -3.66
N MET A 301 -6.72 1.41 -3.83
CA MET A 301 -7.41 1.93 -5.03
C MET A 301 -6.71 1.57 -6.36
N PHE A 302 -5.38 1.64 -6.42
CA PHE A 302 -4.54 1.25 -7.56
C PHE A 302 -3.54 0.14 -7.20
N ARG A 303 -3.86 -0.66 -6.18
CA ARG A 303 -3.04 -1.83 -5.87
C ARG A 303 -3.09 -2.80 -7.06
N ASP A 304 -1.97 -3.47 -7.34
CA ASP A 304 -1.84 -4.46 -8.41
C ASP A 304 -2.20 -3.87 -9.81
N CYS A 305 -1.96 -2.57 -10.02
CA CYS A 305 -2.11 -1.84 -11.29
C CYS A 305 -0.73 -1.52 -11.92
N PRO A 306 0.00 -2.48 -12.49
CA PRO A 306 1.40 -2.32 -12.90
C PRO A 306 1.63 -1.31 -14.03
N VAL A 307 0.59 -0.85 -14.75
CA VAL A 307 0.71 0.14 -15.84
C VAL A 307 0.18 1.53 -15.50
N PHE A 308 -0.43 1.72 -14.32
CA PHE A 308 -1.07 2.99 -13.97
C PHE A 308 -0.03 4.09 -13.69
N ASN A 309 -0.09 5.19 -14.44
CA ASN A 309 0.83 6.32 -14.29
C ASN A 309 0.18 7.69 -14.60
N GLN A 310 -1.13 7.85 -14.35
CA GLN A 310 -1.84 9.08 -14.68
C GLN A 310 -1.65 10.17 -13.62
N ASN A 311 -1.49 11.41 -14.06
CA ASN A 311 -1.27 12.54 -13.14
C ASN A 311 -2.54 12.84 -12.31
N ILE A 312 -2.42 12.61 -11.01
CA ILE A 312 -3.46 12.82 -9.99
C ILE A 312 -3.05 13.85 -8.92
N SER A 313 -2.07 14.72 -9.23
CA SER A 313 -1.61 15.81 -8.36
C SER A 313 -2.67 16.88 -8.06
N THR A 314 -3.76 16.90 -8.84
CA THR A 314 -4.93 17.78 -8.71
C THR A 314 -5.94 17.30 -7.66
N TRP A 315 -5.84 16.05 -7.20
CA TRP A 315 -6.80 15.47 -6.27
C TRP A 315 -6.75 16.13 -4.89
N ASN A 316 -7.91 16.39 -4.32
CA ASN A 316 -8.07 16.89 -2.96
C ASN A 316 -8.18 15.70 -2.00
N THR A 317 -7.10 15.38 -1.29
CA THR A 317 -7.04 14.32 -0.29
C THR A 317 -7.41 14.77 1.12
N GLY A 318 -7.86 16.02 1.31
CA GLY A 318 -7.98 16.65 2.63
C GLY A 318 -8.96 16.00 3.62
N LYS A 319 -9.82 15.08 3.17
CA LYS A 319 -10.70 14.26 4.02
C LYS A 319 -10.28 12.80 4.13
N VAL A 320 -9.27 12.36 3.38
CA VAL A 320 -8.86 10.96 3.32
C VAL A 320 -8.15 10.59 4.62
N THR A 321 -8.65 9.54 5.28
CA THR A 321 -8.08 9.00 6.52
C THR A 321 -7.28 7.72 6.26
N ASN A 322 -7.66 6.95 5.23
CA ASN A 322 -7.07 5.66 4.89
C ASN A 322 -6.52 5.65 3.44
N MET A 323 -5.21 5.47 3.31
CA MET A 323 -4.48 5.30 2.04
C MET A 323 -3.69 3.98 1.98
N MET A 324 -4.03 3.02 2.84
CA MET A 324 -3.36 1.73 2.95
C MET A 324 -3.23 1.06 1.57
N ALA A 325 -2.00 0.70 1.20
CA ALA A 325 -1.65 0.00 -0.04
C ALA A 325 -2.14 0.67 -1.35
N MET A 326 -2.41 1.98 -1.37
CA MET A 326 -3.04 2.66 -2.52
C MET A 326 -2.35 2.40 -3.86
N PHE A 327 -1.01 2.34 -3.89
CA PHE A 327 -0.19 2.09 -5.09
C PHE A 327 0.68 0.82 -4.95
N GLN A 328 0.29 -0.13 -4.09
CA GLN A 328 1.06 -1.36 -3.91
C GLN A 328 1.15 -2.13 -5.25
N ASN A 329 2.36 -2.52 -5.68
CA ASN A 329 2.64 -3.15 -6.96
C ASN A 329 2.25 -2.31 -8.21
N ALA A 330 1.99 -1.00 -8.08
CA ALA A 330 1.86 -0.08 -9.22
C ALA A 330 3.25 0.28 -9.78
N THR A 331 3.90 -0.70 -10.42
CA THR A 331 5.36 -0.71 -10.65
C THR A 331 5.90 0.48 -11.44
N VAL A 332 5.12 1.08 -12.35
CA VAL A 332 5.52 2.25 -13.15
C VAL A 332 5.07 3.61 -12.59
N PHE A 333 4.31 3.63 -11.50
CA PHE A 333 3.72 4.87 -10.98
C PHE A 333 4.79 5.84 -10.46
N ASN A 334 4.83 7.06 -11.03
CA ASN A 334 5.85 8.06 -10.68
C ASN A 334 5.31 9.50 -10.80
N GLN A 335 4.10 9.76 -10.28
CA GLN A 335 3.38 11.04 -10.44
C GLN A 335 3.51 11.97 -9.22
N PRO A 336 3.52 13.31 -9.41
CA PRO A 336 3.93 14.27 -8.39
C PRO A 336 2.85 14.53 -7.32
N ILE A 337 2.64 13.56 -6.43
CA ILE A 337 1.65 13.59 -5.34
C ILE A 337 2.09 14.38 -4.09
N GLY A 338 3.23 15.08 -4.13
CA GLY A 338 3.72 15.91 -3.02
C GLY A 338 2.77 17.07 -2.65
N THR A 339 1.86 17.47 -3.54
CA THR A 339 0.83 18.49 -3.32
C THR A 339 -0.34 18.02 -2.44
N TRP A 340 -0.46 16.72 -2.18
CA TRP A 340 -1.57 16.15 -1.43
C TRP A 340 -1.60 16.61 0.04
N ASN A 341 -2.82 16.84 0.54
CA ASN A 341 -3.06 17.17 1.93
C ASN A 341 -3.21 15.88 2.75
N MET A 342 -2.17 15.56 3.53
CA MET A 342 -2.11 14.35 4.37
C MET A 342 -2.61 14.57 5.81
N ALA A 343 -3.09 15.77 6.17
CA ALA A 343 -3.33 16.15 7.57
C ALA A 343 -4.34 15.27 8.32
N ASN A 344 -5.24 14.57 7.63
CA ASN A 344 -6.22 13.65 8.22
C ASN A 344 -5.88 12.16 8.02
N ALA A 345 -4.80 11.82 7.30
CA ALA A 345 -4.39 10.45 7.08
C ALA A 345 -3.85 9.83 8.39
N THR A 346 -4.36 8.65 8.74
CA THR A 346 -3.93 7.87 9.91
C THR A 346 -3.21 6.59 9.51
N ASN A 347 -3.60 5.97 8.39
CA ASN A 347 -2.99 4.75 7.84
C ASN A 347 -2.46 4.99 6.42
N VAL A 348 -1.13 4.87 6.27
CA VAL A 348 -0.40 4.89 4.99
C VAL A 348 0.46 3.63 4.80
N SER A 349 0.16 2.56 5.55
CA SER A 349 0.88 1.30 5.46
C SER A 349 0.83 0.73 4.04
N ASN A 350 1.94 0.16 3.56
CA ASN A 350 2.11 -0.40 2.23
C ASN A 350 1.86 0.56 1.04
N MET A 351 1.64 1.87 1.27
CA MET A 351 1.08 2.80 0.27
C MET A 351 1.84 2.79 -1.07
N MET A 352 3.18 2.71 -1.04
CA MET A 352 4.06 2.69 -2.22
C MET A 352 4.84 1.37 -2.33
N ALA A 353 4.37 0.29 -1.68
CA ALA A 353 5.10 -0.97 -1.64
C ALA A 353 5.25 -1.57 -3.06
N ASN A 354 6.47 -1.86 -3.49
CA ASN A 354 6.84 -2.29 -4.85
C ASN A 354 6.39 -1.33 -5.98
N ALA A 355 6.18 -0.04 -5.69
CA ALA A 355 6.06 1.00 -6.72
C ALA A 355 7.46 1.30 -7.28
N LEU A 356 8.01 0.38 -8.08
CA LEU A 356 9.43 0.30 -8.44
C LEU A 356 10.00 1.61 -9.01
N ALA A 357 9.23 2.30 -9.86
CA ALA A 357 9.63 3.54 -10.52
C ALA A 357 9.41 4.82 -9.67
N PHE A 358 8.79 4.73 -8.50
CA PHE A 358 8.37 5.91 -7.74
C PHE A 358 9.55 6.66 -7.12
N ASN A 359 9.74 7.93 -7.49
CA ASN A 359 10.80 8.77 -6.95
C ASN A 359 10.41 10.27 -6.87
N GLN A 360 9.17 10.56 -6.45
CA GLN A 360 8.64 11.93 -6.36
C GLN A 360 8.79 12.52 -4.94
N PRO A 361 8.98 13.84 -4.79
CA PRO A 361 9.20 14.47 -3.49
C PRO A 361 7.95 14.44 -2.61
N LEU A 362 8.10 13.94 -1.37
CA LEU A 362 7.03 13.81 -0.37
C LEU A 362 7.22 14.66 0.90
N GLY A 363 8.29 15.46 0.98
CA GLY A 363 8.65 16.23 2.19
C GLY A 363 7.66 17.34 2.59
N THR A 364 6.67 17.64 1.75
CA THR A 364 5.58 18.60 2.01
C THR A 364 4.38 17.99 2.74
N TRP A 365 4.34 16.67 2.91
CA TRP A 365 3.23 15.98 3.56
C TRP A 365 3.18 16.23 5.07
N ASN A 366 2.00 16.61 5.58
CA ASN A 366 1.73 16.67 7.01
C ASN A 366 1.34 15.27 7.54
N THR A 367 2.28 14.54 8.11
CA THR A 367 2.08 13.19 8.64
C THR A 367 1.67 13.14 10.12
N ALA A 368 1.35 14.28 10.76
CA ALA A 368 1.19 14.38 12.22
C ALA A 368 0.07 13.52 12.84
N ASN A 369 -0.83 12.97 12.02
CA ASN A 369 -1.89 12.04 12.43
C ASN A 369 -1.64 10.57 12.03
N VAL A 370 -0.57 10.29 11.29
CA VAL A 370 -0.20 8.91 10.89
C VAL A 370 0.25 8.11 12.11
N THR A 371 -0.35 6.94 12.29
CA THR A 371 0.00 5.98 13.35
C THR A 371 0.73 4.75 12.81
N ASP A 372 0.50 4.39 11.54
CA ASP A 372 1.10 3.21 10.91
C ASP A 372 1.79 3.56 9.58
N MET A 373 3.10 3.29 9.52
CA MET A 373 3.96 3.44 8.34
C MET A 373 4.52 2.08 7.86
N SER A 374 3.95 0.96 8.32
CA SER A 374 4.43 -0.39 8.00
C SER A 374 4.51 -0.61 6.49
N SER A 375 5.65 -1.09 6.00
CA SER A 375 5.94 -1.38 4.59
C SER A 375 5.71 -0.23 3.61
N MET A 376 5.58 1.02 4.07
CA MET A 376 5.13 2.16 3.24
C MET A 376 5.93 2.32 1.94
N MET A 377 7.26 2.12 1.98
CA MET A 377 8.17 2.21 0.84
C MET A 377 8.89 0.88 0.56
N ALA A 378 8.36 -0.25 1.05
CA ALA A 378 8.98 -1.57 0.89
C ALA A 378 9.09 -1.94 -0.59
N GLY A 379 10.29 -2.18 -1.10
CA GLY A 379 10.53 -2.52 -2.51
C GLY A 379 10.36 -1.36 -3.49
N ALA A 380 10.18 -0.11 -3.02
CA ALA A 380 10.19 1.08 -3.88
C ALA A 380 11.63 1.38 -4.34
N SER A 381 12.13 0.59 -5.28
CA SER A 381 13.56 0.45 -5.58
C SER A 381 14.22 1.70 -6.14
N ALA A 382 13.47 2.60 -6.80
CA ALA A 382 13.97 3.90 -7.27
C ALA A 382 13.86 5.04 -6.25
N PHE A 383 13.20 4.85 -5.09
CA PHE A 383 12.88 5.95 -4.18
C PHE A 383 14.10 6.42 -3.39
N ASN A 384 14.46 7.70 -3.53
CA ASN A 384 15.54 8.33 -2.76
C ASN A 384 15.25 9.83 -2.48
N GLN A 385 13.99 10.19 -2.21
CA GLN A 385 13.61 11.57 -1.87
C GLN A 385 13.58 11.79 -0.35
N SER A 386 13.90 13.02 0.08
CA SER A 386 13.94 13.36 1.51
C SER A 386 12.56 13.30 2.17
N VAL A 387 12.53 12.69 3.36
CA VAL A 387 11.35 12.49 4.22
C VAL A 387 11.64 12.89 5.69
N ASP A 388 12.76 13.58 5.94
CA ASP A 388 13.21 14.03 7.27
C ASP A 388 12.29 15.09 7.90
N THR A 389 11.41 15.70 7.11
CA THR A 389 10.40 16.68 7.54
C THR A 389 9.12 16.04 8.10
N TRP A 390 8.94 14.73 7.97
CA TRP A 390 7.75 14.04 8.45
C TRP A 390 7.66 14.06 9.98
N ASN A 391 6.48 14.40 10.50
CA ASN A 391 6.17 14.27 11.91
C ASN A 391 5.76 12.81 12.20
N THR A 392 6.64 12.05 12.84
CA THR A 392 6.42 10.64 13.21
C THR A 392 5.95 10.45 14.65
N ALA A 393 5.63 11.52 15.40
CA ALA A 393 5.43 11.45 16.85
C ALA A 393 4.26 10.55 17.31
N LYS A 394 3.31 10.22 16.41
CA LYS A 394 2.20 9.29 16.67
C LYS A 394 2.42 7.89 16.09
N VAL A 395 3.51 7.66 15.35
CA VAL A 395 3.78 6.38 14.68
C VAL A 395 4.14 5.32 15.72
N THR A 396 3.45 4.18 15.66
CA THR A 396 3.68 3.00 16.52
C THR A 396 4.36 1.86 15.77
N SER A 397 4.18 1.76 14.44
CA SER A 397 4.86 0.76 13.61
C SER A 397 5.61 1.39 12.43
N MET A 398 6.88 1.00 12.30
CA MET A 398 7.76 1.24 11.16
C MET A 398 8.25 -0.08 10.53
N LYS A 399 7.57 -1.19 10.83
CA LYS A 399 7.87 -2.53 10.32
C LYS A 399 8.05 -2.52 8.79
N SER A 400 9.13 -3.11 8.27
CA SER A 400 9.43 -3.24 6.84
C SER A 400 9.44 -1.93 6.04
N MET A 401 9.44 -0.75 6.67
CA MET A 401 9.15 0.54 6.00
C MET A 401 10.01 0.81 4.75
N PHE A 402 11.29 0.43 4.79
CA PHE A 402 12.26 0.53 3.69
C PHE A 402 12.87 -0.83 3.32
N GLN A 403 12.18 -1.94 3.61
CA GLN A 403 12.62 -3.28 3.19
C GLN A 403 12.83 -3.31 1.67
N ASN A 404 13.93 -3.87 1.17
CA ASN A 404 14.29 -3.89 -0.26
C ASN A 404 14.35 -2.50 -0.96
N ALA A 405 14.46 -1.38 -0.21
CA ALA A 405 14.60 -0.05 -0.79
C ALA A 405 16.03 0.15 -1.35
N ALA A 406 16.25 -0.35 -2.57
CA ALA A 406 17.57 -0.59 -3.16
C ALA A 406 18.52 0.63 -3.18
N VAL A 407 17.99 1.85 -3.35
CA VAL A 407 18.78 3.09 -3.46
C VAL A 407 18.50 4.13 -2.36
N PHE A 408 17.69 3.80 -1.36
CA PHE A 408 17.28 4.76 -0.33
C PHE A 408 18.39 5.04 0.68
N ASN A 409 18.83 6.30 0.76
CA ASN A 409 19.87 6.74 1.70
C ASN A 409 19.66 8.21 2.12
N GLN A 410 18.43 8.59 2.50
CA GLN A 410 18.09 9.96 2.92
C GLN A 410 18.04 10.12 4.44
N PRO A 411 18.41 11.30 5.00
CA PRO A 411 18.40 11.53 6.43
C PRO A 411 17.06 11.22 7.10
N LEU A 412 17.13 10.64 8.31
CA LEU A 412 15.99 10.31 9.17
C LEU A 412 16.20 10.76 10.64
N ALA A 413 17.21 11.61 10.87
CA ALA A 413 17.70 11.91 12.21
C ALA A 413 16.70 12.75 13.04
N ASN A 414 15.79 13.48 12.40
CA ASN A 414 14.80 14.31 13.09
C ASN A 414 13.50 13.55 13.44
N TRP A 415 13.37 12.28 13.07
CA TRP A 415 12.18 11.48 13.36
C TRP A 415 12.02 11.22 14.86
N ASN A 416 10.83 11.47 15.38
CA ASN A 416 10.45 11.13 16.75
C ASN A 416 9.95 9.68 16.78
N THR A 417 10.77 8.78 17.33
CA THR A 417 10.46 7.35 17.45
C THR A 417 9.92 6.95 18.84
N ALA A 418 9.68 7.90 19.76
CA ALA A 418 9.39 7.61 21.17
C ALA A 418 8.07 6.84 21.44
N ASN A 419 7.22 6.68 20.42
CA ASN A 419 6.01 5.86 20.45
C ASN A 419 6.09 4.59 19.57
N VAL A 420 7.19 4.38 18.85
CA VAL A 420 7.37 3.20 17.99
C VAL A 420 7.61 1.96 18.86
N THR A 421 6.83 0.92 18.58
CA THR A 421 6.93 -0.39 19.22
C THR A 421 7.48 -1.46 18.27
N ASP A 422 7.27 -1.32 16.95
CA ASP A 422 7.73 -2.29 15.95
C ASP A 422 8.65 -1.66 14.88
N MET A 423 9.88 -2.15 14.80
CA MET A 423 10.91 -1.83 13.79
C MET A 423 11.38 -3.09 13.03
N ASN A 424 10.64 -4.20 13.10
CA ASN A 424 10.92 -5.44 12.39
C ASN A 424 11.23 -5.19 10.91
N SER A 425 12.35 -5.71 10.42
CA SER A 425 12.73 -5.66 9.01
C SER A 425 12.81 -4.25 8.38
N MET A 426 12.87 -3.17 9.18
CA MET A 426 12.72 -1.78 8.68
C MET A 426 13.63 -1.43 7.50
N PHE A 427 14.88 -1.92 7.51
CA PHE A 427 15.88 -1.76 6.44
C PHE A 427 16.40 -3.12 5.91
N LEU A 428 15.62 -4.19 6.07
CA LEU A 428 15.95 -5.52 5.55
C LEU A 428 16.24 -5.43 4.04
N SER A 429 17.45 -5.82 3.63
CA SER A 429 17.94 -5.74 2.26
C SER A 429 17.85 -4.34 1.63
N ALA A 430 18.10 -3.28 2.41
CA ALA A 430 18.36 -1.93 1.92
C ALA A 430 19.88 -1.68 1.83
N PRO A 431 20.57 -2.14 0.76
CA PRO A 431 22.02 -2.32 0.77
C PRO A 431 22.81 -1.03 0.95
N VAL A 432 22.30 0.11 0.48
CA VAL A 432 23.01 1.41 0.53
C VAL A 432 22.70 2.26 1.75
N PHE A 433 21.75 1.87 2.60
CA PHE A 433 21.31 2.70 3.72
C PHE A 433 22.40 2.82 4.79
N ASN A 434 22.83 4.06 5.07
CA ASN A 434 23.85 4.35 6.08
C ASN A 434 23.64 5.73 6.76
N GLN A 435 22.40 6.07 7.10
CA GLN A 435 22.07 7.37 7.70
C GLN A 435 22.07 7.34 9.22
N PRO A 436 22.46 8.44 9.91
CA PRO A 436 22.59 8.46 11.36
C PRO A 436 21.24 8.30 12.07
N VAL A 437 21.05 7.15 12.71
CA VAL A 437 19.84 6.77 13.48
C VAL A 437 20.11 6.60 14.99
N GLY A 438 21.36 6.80 15.44
CA GLY A 438 21.76 6.65 16.85
C GLY A 438 21.08 7.61 17.85
N ALA A 439 20.39 8.65 17.36
CA ALA A 439 19.63 9.61 18.17
C ALA A 439 18.17 9.19 18.41
N TRP A 440 17.69 8.12 17.78
CA TRP A 440 16.32 7.63 17.96
C TRP A 440 16.05 7.15 19.40
N ASN A 441 14.85 7.42 19.89
CA ASN A 441 14.36 6.86 21.15
C ASN A 441 13.74 5.49 20.88
N THR A 442 14.42 4.44 21.31
CA THR A 442 14.00 3.03 21.12
C THR A 442 13.35 2.43 22.36
N ALA A 443 13.12 3.19 23.44
CA ALA A 443 12.76 2.65 24.75
C ALA A 443 11.39 1.91 24.82
N LYS A 444 10.53 2.07 23.81
CA LYS A 444 9.26 1.33 23.66
C LYS A 444 9.30 0.23 22.59
N VAL A 445 10.39 0.11 21.84
CA VAL A 445 10.51 -0.88 20.76
C VAL A 445 10.59 -2.27 21.37
N THR A 446 9.70 -3.16 20.95
CA THR A 446 9.65 -4.56 21.36
C THR A 446 10.20 -5.50 20.29
N ASN A 447 10.20 -5.08 19.01
CA ASN A 447 10.60 -5.93 17.89
C ASN A 447 11.58 -5.20 16.95
N MET A 448 12.79 -5.77 16.80
CA MET A 448 13.87 -5.33 15.89
C MET A 448 14.38 -6.50 15.02
N PHE A 449 13.62 -7.60 14.93
CA PHE A 449 14.00 -8.77 14.12
C PHE A 449 14.34 -8.36 12.68
N SER A 450 15.50 -8.79 12.19
CA SER A 450 16.01 -8.52 10.84
C SER A 450 16.10 -7.04 10.43
N MET A 451 16.09 -6.09 11.38
CA MET A 451 15.99 -4.64 11.10
C MET A 451 17.03 -4.13 10.09
N PHE A 452 18.27 -4.61 10.14
CA PHE A 452 19.37 -4.25 9.23
C PHE A 452 19.95 -5.47 8.49
N GLN A 453 19.24 -6.60 8.45
CA GLN A 453 19.70 -7.78 7.72
C GLN A 453 19.98 -7.42 6.25
N GLY A 454 21.16 -7.71 5.72
CA GLY A 454 21.54 -7.38 4.34
C GLY A 454 21.68 -5.89 4.03
N ALA A 455 21.62 -4.98 5.03
CA ALA A 455 21.94 -3.56 4.84
C ALA A 455 23.47 -3.38 4.76
N THR A 456 24.07 -3.80 3.65
CA THR A 456 25.53 -4.02 3.52
C THR A 456 26.40 -2.77 3.72
N LYS A 457 25.86 -1.56 3.61
CA LYS A 457 26.56 -0.29 3.91
C LYS A 457 26.27 0.31 5.29
N PHE A 458 25.35 -0.25 6.07
CA PHE A 458 24.99 0.31 7.37
C PHE A 458 26.13 0.18 8.38
N ASN A 459 26.66 1.30 8.86
CA ASN A 459 27.74 1.35 9.85
C ASN A 459 27.63 2.57 10.79
N GLN A 460 26.49 2.70 11.47
CA GLN A 460 26.21 3.86 12.33
C GLN A 460 26.28 3.51 13.82
N PRO A 461 26.75 4.45 14.68
CA PRO A 461 26.85 4.25 16.12
C PRO A 461 25.46 4.22 16.77
N ILE A 462 25.05 3.02 17.21
CA ILE A 462 23.75 2.74 17.84
C ILE A 462 23.85 2.16 19.26
N GLY A 463 25.06 2.10 19.84
CA GLY A 463 25.27 1.64 21.21
C GLY A 463 24.52 2.46 22.28
N GLY A 464 24.09 3.69 21.96
CA GLY A 464 23.28 4.55 22.84
C GLY A 464 21.78 4.23 22.88
N TRP A 465 21.29 3.27 22.06
CA TRP A 465 19.89 2.87 22.07
C TRP A 465 19.49 2.15 23.37
N ASN A 466 18.29 2.44 23.87
CA ASN A 466 17.68 1.68 24.96
C ASN A 466 16.91 0.50 24.38
N VAL A 467 17.34 -0.71 24.69
CA VAL A 467 16.77 -1.96 24.14
C VAL A 467 16.15 -2.88 25.20
N THR A 468 15.94 -2.39 26.43
CA THR A 468 15.42 -3.22 27.55
C THR A 468 13.99 -3.73 27.33
N ALA A 469 13.23 -3.12 26.42
CA ALA A 469 11.89 -3.56 26.03
C ALA A 469 11.89 -4.58 24.86
N VAL A 470 13.00 -4.75 24.14
CA VAL A 470 13.06 -5.56 22.92
C VAL A 470 13.02 -7.05 23.27
N THR A 471 12.04 -7.77 22.75
CA THR A 471 11.89 -9.23 22.92
C THR A 471 12.41 -10.01 21.73
N ASN A 472 12.64 -9.37 20.58
CA ASN A 472 13.18 -10.04 19.38
C ASN A 472 14.15 -9.15 18.59
N MET A 473 15.41 -9.60 18.48
CA MET A 473 16.48 -9.06 17.61
C MET A 473 17.06 -10.14 16.68
N GLY A 474 16.35 -11.26 16.47
CA GLY A 474 16.84 -12.34 15.64
C GLY A 474 17.26 -11.82 14.25
N SER A 475 18.44 -12.22 13.78
CA SER A 475 19.03 -11.80 12.50
C SER A 475 19.20 -10.27 12.31
N MET A 476 19.14 -9.42 13.36
CA MET A 476 19.12 -7.96 13.24
C MET A 476 20.25 -7.38 12.35
N PHE A 477 21.46 -7.92 12.42
CA PHE A 477 22.62 -7.52 11.60
C PHE A 477 23.13 -8.64 10.69
N PHE A 478 22.32 -9.66 10.41
CA PHE A 478 22.70 -10.79 9.56
C PHE A 478 23.15 -10.27 8.18
N SER A 479 24.36 -10.59 7.74
CA SER A 479 24.95 -10.05 6.50
C SER A 479 25.00 -8.52 6.39
N ALA A 480 24.96 -7.77 7.52
CA ALA A 480 25.20 -6.33 7.54
C ALA A 480 26.72 -6.06 7.47
N GLN A 481 27.30 -6.29 6.28
CA GLN A 481 28.76 -6.44 6.06
C GLN A 481 29.62 -5.24 6.47
N ALA A 482 29.08 -4.01 6.50
CA ALA A 482 29.82 -2.84 6.98
C ALA A 482 29.62 -2.55 8.47
N PHE A 483 28.69 -3.21 9.16
CA PHE A 483 28.32 -2.87 10.54
C PHE A 483 29.42 -3.24 11.53
N ASN A 484 30.23 -2.26 11.92
CA ASN A 484 31.40 -2.40 12.77
C ASN A 484 31.41 -1.34 13.88
N ASN A 485 30.37 -1.36 14.73
CA ASN A 485 30.23 -0.50 15.90
C ASN A 485 29.89 -1.38 17.12
N SER A 486 30.60 -1.22 18.24
CA SER A 486 30.30 -1.98 19.45
C SER A 486 28.90 -1.69 20.00
N ILE A 487 28.25 -2.75 20.48
CA ILE A 487 26.91 -2.75 21.11
C ILE A 487 26.94 -3.28 22.55
N GLY A 488 28.13 -3.29 23.18
CA GLY A 488 28.34 -3.78 24.55
C GLY A 488 27.64 -2.96 25.64
N SER A 489 27.21 -1.74 25.33
CA SER A 489 26.44 -0.86 26.23
C SER A 489 24.96 -1.23 26.34
N TRP A 490 24.46 -2.15 25.52
CA TRP A 490 23.07 -2.57 25.55
C TRP A 490 22.74 -3.44 26.78
N THR A 491 21.61 -3.15 27.43
CA THR A 491 21.00 -4.02 28.44
C THR A 491 19.82 -4.74 27.82
N PHE A 492 19.90 -6.06 27.71
CA PHE A 492 18.89 -6.89 27.08
C PHE A 492 17.68 -7.18 27.99
N ASN A 493 16.51 -7.39 27.38
CA ASN A 493 15.35 -7.97 28.05
C ASN A 493 15.60 -9.46 28.38
N ALA A 494 14.99 -9.96 29.45
CA ALA A 494 15.05 -11.39 29.76
C ALA A 494 14.35 -12.21 28.66
N GLY A 495 15.04 -13.22 28.13
CA GLY A 495 14.50 -14.07 27.05
C GLY A 495 14.41 -13.40 25.68
N VAL A 496 15.13 -12.30 25.44
CA VAL A 496 15.21 -11.72 24.08
C VAL A 496 15.80 -12.72 23.09
N ASN A 497 15.18 -12.84 21.91
CA ASN A 497 15.73 -13.67 20.84
C ASN A 497 16.89 -12.94 20.14
N LEU A 498 18.13 -13.45 20.26
CA LEU A 498 19.34 -12.97 19.56
C LEU A 498 19.84 -13.97 18.49
N GLY A 499 19.01 -14.94 18.10
CA GLY A 499 19.38 -16.00 17.17
C GLY A 499 19.85 -15.43 15.83
N ASN A 500 21.04 -15.85 15.37
CA ASN A 500 21.71 -15.35 14.16
C ASN A 500 21.95 -13.83 14.10
N MET A 501 21.84 -13.09 15.21
CA MET A 501 21.86 -11.62 15.23
C MET A 501 23.10 -11.02 14.55
N LEU A 502 24.28 -11.64 14.70
CA LEU A 502 25.57 -11.10 14.26
C LEU A 502 26.28 -11.94 13.18
N ASN A 503 25.67 -13.03 12.70
CA ASN A 503 26.23 -13.87 11.64
C ASN A 503 26.55 -13.02 10.40
N ASP A 504 27.76 -13.18 9.85
CA ASP A 504 28.19 -12.55 8.59
C ASP A 504 28.09 -11.00 8.57
N SER A 505 28.01 -10.37 9.75
CA SER A 505 28.03 -8.91 9.90
C SER A 505 29.42 -8.30 9.67
N GLY A 506 29.55 -6.98 9.85
CA GLY A 506 30.83 -6.27 9.74
C GLY A 506 31.69 -6.25 11.01
N LEU A 507 31.20 -6.78 12.14
CA LEU A 507 31.85 -6.62 13.44
C LEU A 507 33.23 -7.27 13.45
N ASP A 508 34.26 -6.44 13.60
CA ASP A 508 35.66 -6.84 13.69
C ASP A 508 36.05 -7.28 15.10
N CYS A 509 37.32 -7.65 15.25
CA CYS A 509 37.82 -8.19 16.51
C CYS A 509 37.72 -7.19 17.67
N PRO A 510 38.16 -5.92 17.55
CA PRO A 510 37.92 -4.90 18.57
C PRO A 510 36.46 -4.67 18.94
N ASN A 511 35.56 -4.51 17.98
CA ASN A 511 34.15 -4.16 18.26
C ASN A 511 33.35 -5.33 18.82
N TYR A 512 33.60 -6.56 18.35
CA TYR A 512 32.97 -7.75 18.91
C TYR A 512 33.50 -8.05 20.33
N SER A 513 34.82 -7.93 20.55
CA SER A 513 35.44 -8.09 21.87
C SER A 513 34.88 -7.09 22.89
N SER A 514 34.80 -5.81 22.53
CA SER A 514 34.19 -4.77 23.36
C SER A 514 32.70 -5.03 23.63
N SER A 515 31.99 -5.65 22.68
CA SER A 515 30.58 -6.02 22.88
C SER A 515 30.42 -7.13 23.92
N LEU A 516 31.20 -8.22 23.80
CA LEU A 516 31.24 -9.31 24.79
C LEU A 516 31.63 -8.81 26.18
N ILE A 517 32.66 -7.96 26.28
CA ILE A 517 33.13 -7.37 27.55
C ILE A 517 32.05 -6.49 28.19
N GLY A 518 31.38 -5.65 27.41
CA GLY A 518 30.27 -4.80 27.89
C GLY A 518 29.11 -5.61 28.47
N TRP A 519 28.62 -6.61 27.73
CA TRP A 519 27.55 -7.49 28.20
C TRP A 519 27.95 -8.32 29.43
N SER A 520 29.21 -8.78 29.50
CA SER A 520 29.71 -9.56 30.63
C SER A 520 29.78 -8.73 31.93
N ASN A 521 30.28 -7.49 31.83
CA ASN A 521 30.41 -6.57 32.97
C ASN A 521 29.07 -5.96 33.42
N ASN A 522 28.05 -5.95 32.56
CA ASN A 522 26.73 -5.46 32.90
C ASN A 522 26.00 -6.48 33.80
N LEU A 523 25.78 -6.08 35.06
CA LEU A 523 25.12 -6.90 36.09
C LEU A 523 23.65 -7.24 35.73
N LEU A 524 23.01 -6.43 34.88
CA LEU A 524 21.64 -6.65 34.41
C LEU A 524 21.56 -7.54 33.17
N THR A 525 22.69 -7.95 32.58
CA THR A 525 22.68 -8.87 31.42
C THR A 525 22.09 -10.22 31.84
N PRO A 526 20.95 -10.63 31.24
CA PRO A 526 20.26 -11.86 31.60
C PRO A 526 21.04 -13.10 31.18
N GLY A 527 20.68 -14.25 31.75
CA GLY A 527 21.20 -15.56 31.33
C GLY A 527 20.38 -16.21 30.22
N ASN A 528 20.81 -17.40 29.80
CA ASN A 528 20.08 -18.31 28.90
C ASN A 528 19.68 -17.70 27.54
N LEU A 529 20.58 -16.93 26.91
CA LEU A 529 20.36 -16.38 25.56
C LEU A 529 21.13 -17.15 24.48
N ASP A 530 20.58 -17.24 23.27
CA ASP A 530 21.24 -17.80 22.09
C ASP A 530 21.70 -16.67 21.16
N LEU A 531 23.02 -16.54 20.97
CA LEU A 531 23.68 -15.56 20.12
C LEU A 531 24.36 -16.26 18.94
N GLY A 532 23.80 -16.08 17.75
CA GLY A 532 24.52 -16.39 16.51
C GLY A 532 25.51 -15.28 16.17
N ALA A 533 26.80 -15.65 16.12
CA ALA A 533 27.93 -14.76 15.83
C ALA A 533 28.92 -15.42 14.83
N PHE A 534 28.39 -16.08 13.80
CA PHE A 534 29.18 -16.75 12.78
C PHE A 534 30.21 -15.82 12.12
N GLN A 535 31.45 -16.30 12.03
CA GLN A 535 32.63 -15.59 11.55
C GLN A 535 32.99 -14.31 12.32
N ARG A 536 32.52 -14.12 13.56
CA ARG A 536 32.97 -12.99 14.41
C ARG A 536 34.27 -13.36 15.15
N PRO A 537 35.39 -12.66 14.92
CA PRO A 537 36.61 -12.88 15.68
C PRO A 537 36.54 -12.16 17.04
N TYR A 538 36.99 -12.79 18.13
CA TYR A 538 37.18 -12.12 19.43
C TYR A 538 38.63 -12.25 19.94
N GLY A 539 39.06 -11.28 20.72
CA GLY A 539 40.43 -11.21 21.25
C GLY A 539 40.63 -11.97 22.56
N THR A 540 41.90 -12.17 22.93
CA THR A 540 42.28 -12.77 24.22
C THR A 540 41.71 -11.99 25.41
N ASN A 541 41.65 -10.66 25.30
CA ASN A 541 41.00 -9.74 26.24
C ASN A 541 39.50 -10.04 26.48
N ALA A 542 38.78 -10.62 25.50
CA ALA A 542 37.37 -10.98 25.62
C ALA A 542 37.12 -12.44 26.04
N VAL A 543 38.16 -13.28 26.16
CA VAL A 543 38.01 -14.71 26.53
C VAL A 543 37.27 -14.87 27.86
N ALA A 544 37.69 -14.15 28.90
CA ALA A 544 37.03 -14.19 30.21
C ALA A 544 35.58 -13.69 30.13
N ALA A 545 35.33 -12.63 29.37
CA ALA A 545 33.99 -12.06 29.19
C ALA A 545 33.04 -13.06 28.51
N ARG A 546 33.50 -13.73 27.46
CA ARG A 546 32.79 -14.79 26.74
C ARG A 546 32.48 -15.99 27.65
N SER A 547 33.47 -16.46 28.41
CA SER A 547 33.29 -17.56 29.38
C SER A 547 32.26 -17.21 30.45
N ASN A 548 32.23 -15.96 30.93
CA ASN A 548 31.24 -15.48 31.89
C ASN A 548 29.81 -15.39 31.31
N LEU A 549 29.66 -15.11 30.01
CA LEU A 549 28.34 -15.16 29.35
C LEU A 549 27.87 -16.63 29.21
N ILE A 550 28.77 -17.53 28.84
CA ILE A 550 28.48 -18.98 28.76
C ILE A 550 28.13 -19.55 30.14
N SER A 551 28.79 -19.12 31.23
CA SER A 551 28.43 -19.55 32.59
C SER A 551 27.10 -18.96 33.09
N LYS A 552 26.63 -17.83 32.52
CA LYS A 552 25.23 -17.37 32.61
C LYS A 552 24.26 -18.19 31.72
N GLY A 553 24.71 -19.28 31.10
CA GLY A 553 23.89 -20.14 30.24
C GLY A 553 23.75 -19.65 28.80
N TRP A 554 24.57 -18.71 28.32
CA TRP A 554 24.51 -18.30 26.91
C TRP A 554 25.05 -19.38 25.97
N SER A 555 24.34 -19.61 24.88
CA SER A 555 24.87 -20.27 23.69
C SER A 555 25.45 -19.20 22.76
N ILE A 556 26.75 -19.29 22.44
CA ILE A 556 27.39 -18.40 21.47
C ILE A 556 27.93 -19.27 20.34
N PHE A 557 27.34 -19.14 19.15
CA PHE A 557 27.62 -20.02 18.01
C PHE A 557 28.39 -19.32 16.89
N GLY A 558 29.46 -19.97 16.43
CA GLY A 558 30.16 -19.63 15.19
C GLY A 558 31.21 -18.52 15.29
N ASP A 559 31.38 -17.89 16.45
CA ASP A 559 32.47 -16.96 16.71
C ASP A 559 33.80 -17.70 16.95
N GLN A 560 34.92 -17.03 16.73
CA GLN A 560 36.26 -17.64 16.75
C GLN A 560 37.25 -16.78 17.54
N ALA A 561 38.14 -17.41 18.30
CA ALA A 561 39.24 -16.70 18.94
C ALA A 561 40.25 -16.26 17.86
N SER A 562 40.66 -14.99 17.88
CA SER A 562 41.68 -14.44 16.98
C SER A 562 43.11 -14.88 17.32
N GLY A 563 43.34 -15.36 18.55
CA GLY A 563 44.67 -15.65 19.07
C GLY A 563 45.48 -14.41 19.49
N THR A 564 44.93 -13.21 19.35
CA THR A 564 45.58 -11.93 19.67
C THR A 564 44.75 -11.10 20.64
N ASP A 565 45.36 -10.12 21.32
CA ASP A 565 44.58 -9.12 22.05
C ASP A 565 43.85 -8.22 21.06
N CYS A 566 42.52 -8.13 21.19
CA CYS A 566 41.67 -7.25 20.39
C CYS A 566 41.01 -6.21 21.29
N THR A 567 41.81 -5.58 22.15
CA THR A 567 41.44 -4.32 22.78
C THR A 567 41.13 -3.30 21.69
N ALA A 568 39.92 -2.73 21.72
CA ALA A 568 39.73 -1.40 21.15
C ALA A 568 40.61 -0.47 22.00
N LEU A 569 41.68 0.07 21.39
CA LEU A 569 42.69 0.86 22.08
C LEU A 569 42.13 2.28 22.35
N PRO A 570 41.70 2.60 23.59
CA PRO A 570 40.52 3.45 23.73
C PRO A 570 40.76 4.80 24.43
N VAL A 571 39.87 5.76 24.13
CA VAL A 571 39.26 6.55 25.19
C VAL A 571 37.80 6.18 25.34
N ARG A 572 37.38 6.08 26.61
CA ARG A 572 35.98 5.82 26.94
C ARG A 572 35.24 7.16 27.02
N LEU A 573 34.67 7.60 25.90
CA LEU A 573 33.97 8.89 25.80
C LEU A 573 32.67 8.90 26.63
N ILE A 574 32.59 9.74 27.66
CA ILE A 574 31.38 9.94 28.50
C ILE A 574 30.33 10.77 27.76
N SER A 575 30.78 11.83 27.08
CA SER A 575 29.88 12.80 26.44
C SER A 575 30.63 13.56 25.36
N PHE A 576 29.96 13.87 24.27
CA PHE A 576 30.38 14.86 23.28
C PHE A 576 29.16 15.71 22.92
N THR A 577 29.25 17.02 23.14
CA THR A 577 28.16 17.99 23.03
C THR A 577 28.65 19.25 22.34
N GLY A 578 27.74 19.98 21.70
CA GLY A 578 28.07 21.18 20.94
C GLY A 578 27.00 22.24 21.14
N GLN A 579 27.43 23.45 21.50
CA GLN A 579 26.56 24.58 21.78
C GLN A 579 26.93 25.75 20.87
N ARG A 580 25.95 26.28 20.13
CA ARG A 580 26.14 27.53 19.36
C ARG A 580 26.33 28.69 20.34
N GLN A 581 27.38 29.49 20.15
CA GLN A 581 27.68 30.68 20.92
C GLN A 581 27.86 31.86 19.97
N GLY A 582 26.74 32.50 19.60
CA GLY A 582 26.73 33.57 18.59
C GLY A 582 27.22 33.05 17.23
N SER A 583 28.32 33.62 16.72
CA SER A 583 28.93 33.19 15.46
C SER A 583 29.62 31.82 15.55
N THR A 584 30.05 31.37 16.74
CA THR A 584 30.88 30.16 16.92
C THR A 584 30.08 28.94 17.41
N VAL A 585 30.69 27.76 17.43
CA VAL A 585 30.19 26.56 18.12
C VAL A 585 31.25 26.09 19.10
N LEU A 586 30.91 26.09 20.38
CA LEU A 586 31.71 25.44 21.43
C LEU A 586 31.37 23.95 21.46
N LEU A 587 32.30 23.12 21.05
CA LEU A 587 32.28 21.68 21.28
C LEU A 587 32.91 21.38 22.63
N THR A 588 32.32 20.45 23.38
CA THR A 588 32.84 20.00 24.67
C THR A 588 32.71 18.48 24.75
N TRP A 589 33.73 17.79 25.25
CA TRP A 589 33.65 16.37 25.55
C TRP A 589 34.28 15.99 26.87
N LYS A 590 33.99 14.77 27.30
CA LYS A 590 34.52 14.15 28.51
C LYS A 590 34.87 12.71 28.23
N THR A 591 35.94 12.23 28.85
CA THR A 591 36.35 10.81 28.86
C THR A 591 36.24 10.27 30.28
N ALA A 592 36.00 8.97 30.44
CA ALA A 592 36.02 8.25 31.72
C ALA A 592 37.42 7.73 32.06
N GLY A 593 38.21 7.47 31.02
CA GLY A 593 39.60 7.12 31.05
C GLY A 593 40.15 7.06 29.62
N GLU A 594 41.45 7.17 29.51
CA GLU A 594 42.24 7.22 28.28
C GLU A 594 43.44 6.32 28.44
N GLU A 595 43.81 5.61 27.39
CA GLU A 595 44.95 4.71 27.38
C GLU A 595 45.63 4.86 26.01
N ASN A 596 46.91 5.20 26.02
CA ASN A 596 47.71 5.65 24.88
C ASN A 596 47.07 6.79 24.02
N ASN A 597 46.15 7.60 24.55
CA ASN A 597 45.50 8.64 23.73
C ASN A 597 46.47 9.78 23.35
N ALA A 598 46.81 9.92 22.05
CA ALA A 598 47.52 11.07 21.53
C ALA A 598 46.62 12.32 21.48
N GLY A 599 45.32 12.15 21.21
CA GLY A 599 44.33 13.22 21.24
C GLY A 599 43.20 13.08 20.23
N PHE A 600 42.47 14.17 20.06
CA PHE A 600 41.23 14.23 19.31
C PHE A 600 41.38 15.12 18.09
N GLU A 601 41.34 14.54 16.90
CA GLU A 601 41.12 15.24 15.64
C GLU A 601 39.65 15.60 15.53
N ILE A 602 39.34 16.89 15.58
CA ILE A 602 37.97 17.40 15.44
C ILE A 602 37.69 17.52 13.96
N GLU A 603 36.71 16.76 13.48
CA GLU A 603 36.27 16.81 12.09
C GLU A 603 34.87 17.41 11.97
N LYS A 604 34.65 18.22 10.92
CA LYS A 604 33.37 18.82 10.55
C LYS A 604 32.89 18.25 9.21
N SER A 605 31.59 18.18 9.03
CA SER A 605 30.94 17.82 7.76
C SER A 605 29.70 18.68 7.55
N THR A 606 29.35 18.89 6.28
CA THR A 606 28.12 19.57 5.86
C THR A 606 27.03 18.60 5.38
N ASP A 607 27.35 17.31 5.23
CA ASP A 607 26.53 16.27 4.60
C ASP A 607 26.48 14.95 5.40
N ALA A 608 27.14 14.92 6.56
CA ALA A 608 27.40 13.76 7.43
C ALA A 608 28.11 12.58 6.73
N GLN A 609 28.74 12.81 5.57
CA GLN A 609 29.42 11.80 4.75
C GLN A 609 30.89 12.17 4.56
N THR A 610 31.16 13.38 4.09
CA THR A 610 32.51 13.91 3.85
C THR A 610 32.91 14.76 5.04
N PHE A 611 33.96 14.35 5.76
CA PHE A 611 34.46 15.02 6.95
C PHE A 611 35.82 15.67 6.69
N GLU A 612 35.97 16.94 7.06
CA GLU A 612 37.20 17.73 7.01
C GLU A 612 37.74 17.97 8.42
N LYS A 613 39.07 17.86 8.61
CA LYS A 613 39.73 18.23 9.87
C LYS A 613 39.63 19.74 10.10
N ILE A 614 39.08 20.15 11.24
CA ILE A 614 39.03 21.56 11.67
C ILE A 614 39.90 21.86 12.89
N GLY A 615 40.38 20.85 13.61
CA GLY A 615 41.24 21.03 14.77
C GLY A 615 41.89 19.74 15.28
N PHE A 616 42.79 19.90 16.25
CA PHE A 616 43.28 18.81 17.08
C PHE A 616 43.37 19.31 18.52
N VAL A 617 43.04 18.47 19.50
CA VAL A 617 43.20 18.73 20.93
C VAL A 617 43.95 17.56 21.54
N ASP A 618 45.10 17.82 22.15
CA ASP A 618 45.97 16.80 22.73
C ASP A 618 45.22 15.99 23.81
N GLY A 619 45.47 14.68 23.82
CA GLY A 619 44.95 13.75 24.81
C GLY A 619 45.71 13.82 26.12
N SER A 620 45.16 13.18 27.16
CA SER A 620 45.86 13.04 28.45
C SER A 620 46.85 11.87 28.48
N GLY A 621 47.08 11.17 27.36
CA GLY A 621 47.84 9.93 27.32
C GLY A 621 47.13 8.82 28.09
N ASP A 622 47.81 8.26 29.09
CA ASP A 622 47.23 7.31 30.04
C ASP A 622 46.58 8.06 31.21
N ALA A 623 45.25 8.10 31.22
CA ALA A 623 44.47 8.84 32.19
C ALA A 623 43.41 7.97 32.85
N ILE A 624 43.59 7.75 34.16
CA ILE A 624 42.54 7.19 35.02
C ILE A 624 41.66 8.35 35.52
N GLY A 625 40.33 8.16 35.44
CA GLY A 625 39.33 9.13 35.88
C GLY A 625 39.00 10.22 34.86
N VAL A 626 37.96 11.00 35.16
CA VAL A 626 37.34 11.90 34.17
C VAL A 626 38.32 12.97 33.66
N ARG A 627 38.37 13.16 32.33
CA ARG A 627 38.93 14.37 31.70
C ARG A 627 37.84 15.16 31.00
N LYS A 628 38.11 16.45 30.78
CA LYS A 628 37.21 17.39 30.09
C LYS A 628 38.02 18.11 29.03
N TYR A 629 37.42 18.29 27.86
CA TYR A 629 38.02 18.95 26.73
C TYR A 629 36.99 19.85 26.06
N ASP A 630 37.47 20.86 25.36
CA ASP A 630 36.67 21.70 24.51
C ASP A 630 37.42 22.12 23.25
N PHE A 631 36.66 22.52 22.23
CA PHE A 631 37.15 23.07 20.98
C PHE A 631 36.11 24.03 20.41
N THR A 632 36.52 25.22 19.99
CA THR A 632 35.59 26.20 19.41
C THR A 632 35.75 26.27 17.89
N ASP A 633 34.74 25.84 17.13
CA ASP A 633 34.66 26.18 15.70
C ASP A 633 34.29 27.65 15.55
N LEU A 634 35.22 28.42 14.97
CA LEU A 634 35.04 29.85 14.68
C LEU A 634 34.23 30.11 13.41
N ASN A 635 34.11 29.12 12.51
CA ASN A 635 33.42 29.23 11.22
C ASN A 635 32.34 28.13 11.00
N PRO A 636 31.36 28.00 11.91
CA PRO A 636 30.26 27.04 11.77
C PRO A 636 29.16 27.56 10.84
N LEU A 637 28.73 26.70 9.92
CA LEU A 637 27.64 26.92 8.98
C LEU A 637 26.26 26.91 9.68
N ALA A 638 25.19 26.96 8.88
CA ALA A 638 23.79 26.91 9.36
C ALA A 638 23.44 25.55 10.00
N GLU A 639 24.00 24.46 9.50
CA GLU A 639 23.96 23.12 10.10
C GLU A 639 25.35 22.51 9.95
N ASN A 640 25.84 21.85 10.99
CA ASN A 640 27.17 21.27 11.04
C ASN A 640 27.09 19.91 11.71
N TYR A 641 27.76 18.93 11.14
CA TYR A 641 27.95 17.61 11.73
C TYR A 641 29.40 17.54 12.20
N TYR A 642 29.62 17.34 13.50
CA TYR A 642 30.96 17.16 14.06
C TYR A 642 31.18 15.72 14.49
N ARG A 643 32.41 15.24 14.41
CA ARG A 643 32.85 14.03 15.11
C ARG A 643 34.26 14.24 15.65
N LEU A 644 34.57 13.53 16.72
CA LEU A 644 35.94 13.38 17.20
C LEU A 644 36.52 12.12 16.56
N LYS A 645 37.72 12.23 16.04
CA LYS A 645 38.57 11.10 15.65
C LYS A 645 39.68 11.01 16.68
N GLN A 646 39.52 10.08 17.60
CA GLN A 646 40.47 9.85 18.67
C GLN A 646 41.65 9.05 18.11
N ILE A 647 42.88 9.51 18.32
CA ILE A 647 44.11 8.96 17.74
C ILE A 647 45.03 8.39 18.83
N ASP A 648 45.63 7.23 18.57
CA ASP A 648 46.55 6.51 19.46
C ASP A 648 47.99 7.07 19.41
N ARG A 649 48.80 6.80 20.44
CA ARG A 649 50.15 7.32 20.68
C ARG A 649 51.19 6.21 20.62
N ALA A 650 51.80 6.06 19.45
CA ALA A 650 53.02 5.25 19.32
C ALA A 650 54.26 5.95 19.89
N ALA A 651 55.34 5.19 20.09
CA ALA A 651 56.63 5.68 20.58
C ALA A 651 57.31 6.73 19.67
N ASP A 652 56.86 6.85 18.41
CA ASP A 652 57.26 7.83 17.39
C ASP A 652 56.14 8.83 17.03
N ARG A 653 55.04 8.82 17.81
CA ARG A 653 53.79 9.61 17.72
C ARG A 653 52.67 9.14 16.79
N PHE A 654 52.83 8.16 15.89
CA PHE A 654 51.70 7.68 15.06
C PHE A 654 51.85 6.22 14.60
N ASP A 655 51.05 5.28 15.13
CA ASP A 655 50.86 3.95 14.52
C ASP A 655 49.67 3.89 13.54
N GLY A 656 48.89 4.97 13.46
CA GLY A 656 47.75 5.11 12.57
C GLY A 656 46.41 4.57 13.10
N ARG A 657 46.33 4.12 14.35
CA ARG A 657 45.07 3.64 14.96
C ARG A 657 44.19 4.80 15.41
N PHE A 658 42.88 4.69 15.15
CA PHE A 658 41.89 5.70 15.56
C PHE A 658 40.48 5.11 15.72
N GLU A 659 39.64 5.78 16.52
CA GLU A 659 38.20 5.53 16.66
C GLU A 659 37.40 6.84 16.45
N TYR A 660 36.18 6.76 15.90
CA TYR A 660 35.30 7.93 15.76
C TYR A 660 34.23 7.98 16.84
N SER A 661 34.00 9.15 17.42
CA SER A 661 32.82 9.40 18.24
C SER A 661 31.54 9.37 17.41
N ARG A 662 30.39 9.29 18.09
CA ARG A 662 29.09 9.62 17.48
C ARG A 662 29.14 10.97 16.76
N ILE A 663 28.44 11.07 15.63
CA ILE A 663 28.23 12.35 14.95
C ILE A 663 27.33 13.23 15.83
N LEU A 664 27.78 14.46 16.05
CA LEU A 664 27.12 15.52 16.81
C LEU A 664 26.62 16.59 15.84
N THR A 665 25.31 16.64 15.63
CA THR A 665 24.68 17.71 14.85
C THR A 665 24.52 18.96 15.70
N VAL A 666 25.03 20.11 15.24
CA VAL A 666 24.75 21.43 15.81
C VAL A 666 24.07 22.29 14.74
N LYS A 667 22.75 22.43 14.87
CA LYS A 667 21.94 23.33 14.04
C LYS A 667 22.03 24.75 14.58
N GLY A 668 22.24 25.72 13.70
CA GLY A 668 22.13 27.14 14.00
C GLY A 668 20.68 27.63 13.94
N ALA A 669 20.47 28.89 14.28
CA ALA A 669 19.19 29.56 14.02
C ALA A 669 18.89 29.57 12.50
N ILE A 670 17.60 29.49 12.16
CA ILE A 670 17.11 29.26 10.79
C ILE A 670 17.67 30.33 9.83
N SER A 671 18.47 29.90 8.87
CA SER A 671 18.83 30.68 7.68
C SER A 671 17.56 31.03 6.90
N THR A 672 17.09 32.27 7.01
CA THR A 672 15.88 32.72 6.31
C THR A 672 16.07 32.83 4.79
N LEU A 673 17.32 32.92 4.33
CA LEU A 673 17.70 32.89 2.93
C LEU A 673 17.71 31.46 2.33
N SER A 674 16.95 31.24 1.26
CA SER A 674 17.16 30.15 0.32
C SER A 674 17.18 30.65 -1.13
N ILE A 675 17.89 29.92 -2.01
CA ILE A 675 18.03 30.25 -3.44
C ILE A 675 17.71 29.02 -4.28
N TYR A 676 16.99 29.18 -5.39
CA TYR A 676 16.57 28.09 -6.27
C TYR A 676 16.29 28.57 -7.71
N PRO A 677 16.42 27.74 -8.74
CA PRO A 677 17.12 26.45 -8.73
C PRO A 677 18.61 26.62 -8.44
N ASN A 678 19.26 25.59 -7.90
CA ASN A 678 20.70 25.55 -7.67
C ASN A 678 21.19 24.10 -7.83
N PRO A 679 21.87 23.74 -8.94
CA PRO A 679 22.40 24.62 -9.98
C PRO A 679 21.34 25.42 -10.75
N ALA A 680 21.68 26.67 -11.09
CA ALA A 680 20.89 27.55 -11.93
C ALA A 680 21.40 27.55 -13.37
N GLN A 681 20.54 27.92 -14.32
CA GLN A 681 20.93 28.09 -15.74
C GLN A 681 20.90 29.58 -16.12
N ASN A 682 19.69 30.11 -16.32
CA ASN A 682 19.45 31.49 -16.77
C ASN A 682 18.82 32.38 -15.70
N GLU A 683 18.21 31.80 -14.67
CA GLU A 683 17.43 32.53 -13.66
C GLU A 683 17.66 31.95 -12.25
N LEU A 684 17.64 32.83 -11.24
CA LEU A 684 17.73 32.47 -9.83
C LEU A 684 16.67 33.19 -9.00
N PHE A 685 15.79 32.42 -8.38
CA PHE A 685 14.87 32.90 -7.36
C PHE A 685 15.56 32.93 -6.00
N VAL A 686 15.18 33.94 -5.22
CA VAL A 686 15.62 34.15 -3.84
C VAL A 686 14.38 34.19 -2.97
N ARG A 687 14.32 33.33 -1.95
CA ARG A 687 13.29 33.37 -0.91
C ARG A 687 13.93 33.85 0.39
N ASN A 688 13.35 34.90 0.98
CA ASN A 688 13.75 35.44 2.27
C ASN A 688 12.49 35.80 3.07
N GLN A 689 12.41 35.34 4.32
CA GLN A 689 11.27 35.62 5.21
C GLN A 689 11.36 37.05 5.75
N GLY A 690 10.83 38.02 4.99
CA GLY A 690 10.48 39.36 5.51
C GLY A 690 11.53 40.47 5.41
N LYS A 691 12.60 40.32 4.62
CA LYS A 691 13.55 41.41 4.35
C LYS A 691 13.61 41.75 2.86
N ASN A 692 13.18 42.96 2.50
CA ASN A 692 13.62 43.62 1.27
C ASN A 692 15.13 43.90 1.39
N GLY A 693 15.88 43.74 0.31
CA GLY A 693 17.30 44.08 0.35
C GLY A 693 18.09 43.77 -0.92
N GLN A 694 19.27 44.39 -0.95
CA GLN A 694 20.23 44.29 -2.03
C GLN A 694 20.88 42.90 -2.07
N VAL A 695 20.88 42.29 -3.25
CA VAL A 695 21.55 41.03 -3.51
C VAL A 695 22.80 41.28 -4.33
N SER A 696 23.89 40.64 -3.92
CA SER A 696 25.18 40.67 -4.60
C SER A 696 25.61 39.26 -4.97
N ILE A 697 26.06 39.07 -6.21
CA ILE A 697 26.70 37.85 -6.69
C ILE A 697 28.18 38.18 -6.94
N SER A 698 29.09 37.43 -6.31
CA SER A 698 30.53 37.52 -6.52
C SER A 698 31.12 36.18 -6.97
N ASN A 699 32.31 36.21 -7.58
CA ASN A 699 33.10 34.99 -7.74
C ASN A 699 33.70 34.52 -6.40
N MET A 700 34.45 33.41 -6.43
CA MET A 700 35.08 32.82 -5.25
C MET A 700 36.25 33.65 -4.68
N GLU A 701 36.85 34.56 -5.45
CA GLU A 701 37.83 35.54 -4.97
C GLU A 701 37.17 36.79 -4.33
N GLY A 702 35.83 36.83 -4.25
CA GLY A 702 35.08 37.96 -3.71
C GLY A 702 34.87 39.13 -4.69
N ARG A 703 35.31 39.01 -5.95
CA ARG A 703 35.05 40.02 -6.98
C ARG A 703 33.56 40.06 -7.30
N LEU A 704 32.93 41.22 -7.06
CA LEU A 704 31.52 41.48 -7.37
C LEU A 704 31.27 41.40 -8.89
N LEU A 705 30.24 40.65 -9.29
CA LEU A 705 29.84 40.44 -10.68
C LEU A 705 28.44 41.00 -10.99
N LEU A 706 27.52 40.91 -10.02
CA LEU A 706 26.15 41.42 -10.15
C LEU A 706 25.67 42.00 -8.82
N LYS A 707 24.98 43.14 -8.85
CA LYS A 707 24.38 43.77 -7.67
C LYS A 707 23.02 44.34 -8.04
N ARG A 708 21.95 43.99 -7.31
CA ARG A 708 20.58 44.43 -7.63
C ARG A 708 19.67 44.40 -6.39
N GLU A 709 18.71 45.32 -6.32
CA GLU A 709 17.55 45.19 -5.44
C GLU A 709 16.57 44.13 -5.96
N ILE A 710 15.97 43.35 -5.06
CA ILE A 710 14.97 42.33 -5.40
C ILE A 710 13.66 42.63 -4.67
N GLY A 711 12.55 42.62 -5.42
CA GLY A 711 11.20 42.62 -4.88
C GLY A 711 10.58 41.21 -4.90
N PRO A 712 9.45 40.99 -4.19
CA PRO A 712 8.85 39.66 -4.03
C PRO A 712 8.64 38.93 -5.36
N GLY A 713 9.12 37.68 -5.45
CA GLY A 713 8.82 36.76 -6.55
C GLY A 713 9.54 36.98 -7.88
N LYS A 714 10.39 38.00 -8.05
CA LYS A 714 11.13 38.22 -9.31
C LYS A 714 12.48 37.49 -9.32
N PRO A 715 12.82 36.71 -10.37
CA PRO A 715 14.13 36.06 -10.48
C PRO A 715 15.24 37.06 -10.84
N ILE A 716 16.48 36.70 -10.50
CA ILE A 716 17.70 37.33 -10.97
C ILE A 716 18.07 36.70 -12.31
N ASP A 717 18.27 37.50 -13.36
CA ASP A 717 18.79 37.04 -14.64
C ASP A 717 20.31 36.74 -14.53
N LEU A 718 20.70 35.53 -14.92
CA LEU A 718 22.06 35.02 -14.89
C LEU A 718 22.66 34.80 -16.31
N LYS A 719 21.95 35.15 -17.39
CA LYS A 719 22.37 34.88 -18.78
C LYS A 719 23.74 35.45 -19.15
N ASN A 720 24.22 36.46 -18.43
CA ASN A 720 25.53 37.09 -18.66
C ASN A 720 26.65 36.58 -17.74
N LEU A 721 26.37 35.69 -16.79
CA LEU A 721 27.39 35.06 -15.92
C LEU A 721 27.82 33.70 -16.51
N PRO A 722 29.11 33.33 -16.52
CA PRO A 722 29.57 32.05 -17.05
C PRO A 722 29.16 30.87 -16.15
N SER A 723 29.22 29.65 -16.68
CA SER A 723 29.12 28.43 -15.86
C SER A 723 30.25 28.42 -14.82
N GLY A 724 29.94 28.11 -13.56
CA GLY A 724 30.91 28.23 -12.46
C GLY A 724 30.29 28.26 -11.07
N LEU A 725 31.13 28.47 -10.06
CA LEU A 725 30.74 28.61 -8.65
C LEU A 725 30.83 30.08 -8.21
N PHE A 726 29.78 30.56 -7.56
CA PHE A 726 29.60 31.95 -7.13
C PHE A 726 29.06 32.02 -5.70
N LEU A 727 29.16 33.20 -5.10
CA LEU A 727 28.59 33.51 -3.78
C LEU A 727 27.47 34.53 -3.95
N VAL A 728 26.28 34.21 -3.43
CA VAL A 728 25.10 35.10 -3.39
C VAL A 728 24.95 35.61 -1.96
N LYS A 729 25.01 36.92 -1.76
CA LYS A 729 24.95 37.57 -0.45
C LYS A 729 23.81 38.56 -0.35
N ILE A 730 23.08 38.52 0.78
CA ILE A 730 21.96 39.40 1.13
C ILE A 730 22.10 39.83 2.59
N GLY A 731 22.35 41.12 2.83
CA GLY A 731 22.73 41.61 4.15
C GLY A 731 23.98 40.90 4.66
N THR A 732 23.87 40.17 5.76
CA THR A 732 24.94 39.35 6.36
C THR A 732 24.93 37.89 5.91
N GLU A 733 23.86 37.39 5.30
CA GLU A 733 23.73 35.98 4.89
C GLU A 733 24.35 35.73 3.51
N THR A 734 25.04 34.59 3.33
CA THR A 734 25.70 34.20 2.07
C THR A 734 25.40 32.73 1.71
N LYS A 735 25.17 32.44 0.43
CA LYS A 735 24.92 31.10 -0.13
C LYS A 735 25.81 30.83 -1.34
N LYS A 736 26.18 29.56 -1.57
CA LYS A 736 26.86 29.12 -2.80
C LYS A 736 25.85 28.95 -3.93
N LEU A 737 26.12 29.55 -5.09
CA LEU A 737 25.38 29.40 -6.34
C LEU A 737 26.26 28.67 -7.36
N VAL A 738 25.72 27.61 -7.96
CA VAL A 738 26.34 26.93 -9.11
C VAL A 738 25.57 27.35 -10.36
N ILE A 739 26.26 27.85 -11.39
CA ILE A 739 25.67 28.10 -12.71
C ILE A 739 26.14 26.98 -13.66
N ARG A 740 25.19 26.37 -14.38
CA ARG A 740 25.43 25.40 -15.45
C ARG A 740 24.57 25.79 -16.65
N LYS A 741 25.20 26.36 -17.68
CA LYS A 741 24.61 26.55 -19.01
C LYS A 741 24.89 25.35 -19.90
#